data_AF-A0AAI9TER7-F1
#
_entry.id   AF-A0AAI9TER7-F1
#
_cell.length_a   1.000
_cell.length_b   1.000
_cell.length_c   1.000
_cell.angle_alpha   90.00
_cell.angle_beta   90.00
_cell.angle_gamma   90.00
#
_symmetry.space_group_name_H-M   'P 1'
#
loop_
_entity.id
_entity.type
_entity.pdbx_description
1 polymer ?
#
loop_
_entity_poly.entity_id
_entity_poly.type
_entity_poly.pdbx_seq_one_letter_code
_entity_poly.pdbx_strand_id
1 'polypeptide(L)'
;MQLRRVSTYKRGLQKQNFILRRAIRFTMEPNFLQRSAEVLVDQLTERIDDSHGLGFMSPAVYDTAWVSMIQKPVDGHTAWLFPESFEYILSNQLEDGSWIMYASQIDGILNTAASLLSLKRHFTSPLQISTISQESLAERIDRATRALHAILDEWDVDATVHVGFEVLVPALLGYLEIEGIVLSFPGRDRLFAVRDQKLARFKPELLYMPVQTTALHSLEAFIGLIEFDRVRHHKINGSFMASPSSTSAVLMHASEWDDECEEYLHHVIQSASGNRSGGVPSAFPSTTFEITWTLSTLIKNGFDLDPKLLPSIQKAQTYLHDALVMDKGTVGFTPHVCADADDTSKAILVLQMLQKHVSLEPMLKAFEADHHFKTYPHERDPSFSANCNVLLALLYAENVSQYAAQIEKATRFLHMHFRETDLKVRDKWNLSPFYSWMLMTEAIARLHLLFQSSQLLFLKEPFEQDLVDLLRDMTISVLRQQNQTGSWGFRNSKEEAAYAVLILTYAVDFEFPEIPRHLIRRAIHDGCSFLRSNTVLGSEHLWVEKVTYESEMLSQAYTLAALKKAADSLPEAQHKPEGVFTNSANGHVAELTEIVSKGTNGASCIETNGTETKSPDSLSTPAVELHGPHQNGHVHTKSTKLISTDSNGASNHSYQREWTDDQEQILLGPFDYLESLPGKNIRSQFIQAFNSWLQVPTAHLEVVEKAISMLHTASLLVDDIEDSSLLRRGQPVAHSIFGTAQTFNSGNYVYFLALREIHKLRSPRAIEIYIDALIHLHRGQGMDVFWRDSLICPTEEDYLDMVSNKTGALFCLAIELLQIGSLVQVDLVPLVRLFGIIFQICDDYLNLKSPTYLQKKGLCEDLTEGKFSFPIVHSIRSNPTNRRLINVLKQKPRDDDIKRYALAYMETTNTFEYTRDFVSNLKAEALEMIEALEKQGLGENLAIRKLLARLSVDG
;
A
#
# COMPACT_ATOMS: atom_id res chain seq x y z
N MET A 1 24.52 7.11 -41.15
CA MET A 1 25.50 7.07 -40.03
C MET A 1 24.83 7.17 -38.64
N GLN A 2 23.71 7.88 -38.48
CA GLN A 2 23.00 8.06 -37.18
C GLN A 2 22.47 6.77 -36.53
N LEU A 3 21.94 5.80 -37.31
CA LEU A 3 21.41 4.52 -36.77
C LEU A 3 22.44 3.70 -35.95
N ARG A 4 23.75 3.86 -36.20
CA ARG A 4 24.79 3.19 -35.41
C ARG A 4 25.10 3.86 -34.06
N ARG A 5 24.67 5.11 -33.81
CA ARG A 5 24.83 5.77 -32.50
C ARG A 5 23.73 5.37 -31.52
N VAL A 6 22.47 5.35 -31.97
CA VAL A 6 21.31 4.95 -31.14
C VAL A 6 21.42 3.50 -30.65
N SER A 7 21.90 2.57 -31.49
CA SER A 7 22.16 1.18 -31.10
C SER A 7 23.23 1.02 -30.02
N THR A 8 24.16 1.97 -29.90
CA THR A 8 25.26 1.89 -28.92
C THR A 8 24.81 2.47 -27.58
N TYR A 9 23.99 3.52 -27.59
CA TYR A 9 23.40 4.12 -26.39
C TYR A 9 22.39 3.18 -25.71
N LYS A 10 21.45 2.56 -26.46
CA LYS A 10 20.54 1.55 -25.91
C LYS A 10 21.28 0.31 -25.34
N ARG A 11 22.39 -0.11 -25.97
CA ARG A 11 23.23 -1.20 -25.44
C ARG A 11 24.07 -0.79 -24.22
N GLY A 12 24.37 0.49 -24.04
CA GLY A 12 25.01 1.04 -22.83
C GLY A 12 24.05 0.98 -21.64
N LEU A 13 22.90 1.64 -21.75
CA LEU A 13 21.85 1.66 -20.72
C LEU A 13 21.34 0.26 -20.35
N GLN A 14 21.14 -0.65 -21.32
CA GLN A 14 20.78 -2.03 -21.01
C GLN A 14 21.92 -2.81 -20.35
N LYS A 15 23.20 -2.56 -20.70
CA LYS A 15 24.33 -3.19 -19.99
C LYS A 15 24.51 -2.63 -18.57
N GLN A 16 24.35 -1.34 -18.35
CA GLN A 16 24.49 -0.74 -17.02
C GLN A 16 23.34 -1.14 -16.09
N ASN A 17 22.09 -1.12 -16.55
CA ASN A 17 20.97 -1.70 -15.80
C ASN A 17 21.16 -3.21 -15.53
N PHE A 18 21.73 -3.97 -16.47
CA PHE A 18 22.06 -5.38 -16.26
C PHE A 18 23.23 -5.60 -15.30
N ILE A 19 24.17 -4.67 -15.19
CA ILE A 19 25.27 -4.72 -14.20
C ILE A 19 24.72 -4.42 -12.79
N LEU A 20 23.90 -3.36 -12.64
CA LEU A 20 23.21 -3.05 -11.37
C LEU A 20 22.31 -4.22 -10.91
N ARG A 21 21.41 -4.71 -11.77
CA ARG A 21 20.51 -5.84 -11.47
C ARG A 21 21.21 -7.18 -11.20
N ARG A 22 22.48 -7.33 -11.60
CA ARG A 22 23.27 -8.56 -11.35
C ARG A 22 24.25 -8.42 -10.17
N ALA A 23 24.52 -7.20 -9.70
CA ALA A 23 25.49 -6.94 -8.64
C ALA A 23 24.96 -7.21 -7.22
N ILE A 24 23.65 -7.15 -6.98
CA ILE A 24 23.05 -7.23 -5.64
C ILE A 24 22.86 -8.69 -5.16
N ARG A 25 23.56 -9.65 -5.78
CA ARG A 25 23.49 -11.10 -5.43
C ARG A 25 24.68 -11.65 -4.63
N PHE A 26 25.65 -10.82 -4.24
CA PHE A 26 26.78 -11.26 -3.40
C PHE A 26 27.15 -10.24 -2.31
N THR A 27 27.78 -10.76 -1.27
CA THR A 27 28.20 -10.13 0.00
C THR A 27 28.68 -8.68 -0.09
N MET A 28 28.24 -7.87 0.88
CA MET A 28 28.52 -6.44 0.95
C MET A 28 29.99 -6.13 1.23
N GLU A 29 30.62 -5.34 0.36
CA GLU A 29 31.74 -4.48 0.75
C GLU A 29 31.27 -3.02 0.84
N PRO A 30 31.72 -2.23 1.84
CA PRO A 30 31.40 -0.80 1.94
C PRO A 30 31.70 -0.01 0.64
N ASN A 31 32.73 -0.42 -0.10
CA ASN A 31 33.10 0.12 -1.41
C ASN A 31 31.99 0.02 -2.47
N PHE A 32 31.10 -0.98 -2.37
CA PHE A 32 30.01 -1.17 -3.34
C PHE A 32 28.90 -0.13 -3.15
N LEU A 33 28.43 0.06 -1.91
CA LEU A 33 27.41 1.07 -1.62
C LEU A 33 27.90 2.47 -2.00
N GLN A 34 29.12 2.82 -1.59
CA GLN A 34 29.76 4.10 -1.92
C GLN A 34 29.75 4.35 -3.43
N ARG A 35 30.19 3.36 -4.22
CA ARG A 35 30.18 3.45 -5.69
C ARG A 35 28.78 3.52 -6.29
N SER A 36 27.77 2.91 -5.67
CA SER A 36 26.38 3.03 -6.11
C SER A 36 25.83 4.44 -5.89
N ALA A 37 26.18 5.09 -4.78
CA ALA A 37 25.85 6.49 -4.53
C ALA A 37 26.54 7.44 -5.51
N GLU A 38 27.83 7.22 -5.81
CA GLU A 38 28.55 7.97 -6.85
C GLU A 38 27.85 7.88 -8.21
N VAL A 39 27.46 6.68 -8.64
CA VAL A 39 26.74 6.47 -9.92
C VAL A 39 25.37 7.16 -9.94
N LEU A 40 24.65 7.17 -8.82
CA LEU A 40 23.36 7.87 -8.69
C LEU A 40 23.54 9.40 -8.84
N VAL A 41 24.57 9.96 -8.21
CA VAL A 41 24.87 11.40 -8.32
C VAL A 41 25.41 11.77 -9.71
N ASP A 42 26.21 10.91 -10.35
CA ASP A 42 26.64 11.10 -11.73
C ASP A 42 25.43 11.20 -12.68
N GLN A 43 24.38 10.38 -12.47
CA GLN A 43 23.13 10.46 -13.24
C GLN A 43 22.37 11.77 -12.97
N LEU A 44 22.23 12.17 -11.70
CA LEU A 44 21.59 13.44 -11.31
C LEU A 44 22.35 14.69 -11.78
N THR A 45 23.60 14.56 -12.23
CA THR A 45 24.45 15.70 -12.63
C THR A 45 24.91 15.65 -14.09
N GLU A 46 24.57 14.59 -14.85
CA GLU A 46 24.95 14.42 -16.26
C GLU A 46 24.46 15.60 -17.13
N ARG A 47 23.25 16.09 -16.87
CA ARG A 47 22.58 17.17 -17.62
C ARG A 47 22.28 18.43 -16.79
N ILE A 48 23.00 18.65 -15.69
CA ILE A 48 22.78 19.82 -14.82
C ILE A 48 23.04 21.17 -15.53
N ASP A 49 23.84 21.14 -16.60
CA ASP A 49 24.18 22.30 -17.43
C ASP A 49 23.15 22.54 -18.57
N ASP A 50 22.03 21.81 -18.61
CA ASP A 50 20.96 21.99 -19.60
C ASP A 50 20.12 23.23 -19.30
N SER A 51 19.84 24.07 -20.30
CA SER A 51 19.07 25.30 -20.13
C SER A 51 17.61 25.07 -19.72
N HIS A 52 17.07 23.89 -20.03
CA HIS A 52 15.73 23.46 -19.59
C HIS A 52 15.77 22.63 -18.29
N GLY A 53 16.97 22.42 -17.71
CA GLY A 53 17.20 21.63 -16.52
C GLY A 53 16.96 20.12 -16.69
N LEU A 54 16.78 19.43 -15.57
CA LEU A 54 16.50 18.00 -15.48
C LEU A 54 15.42 17.69 -14.44
N GLY A 55 14.85 16.49 -14.55
CA GLY A 55 13.89 15.95 -13.59
C GLY A 55 13.53 14.51 -13.91
N PHE A 56 13.38 13.68 -12.87
CA PHE A 56 13.08 12.26 -12.97
C PHE A 56 11.69 11.87 -12.42
N MET A 57 10.87 12.86 -12.01
CA MET A 57 9.45 12.66 -11.69
C MET A 57 8.72 11.82 -12.76
N SER A 58 7.91 10.85 -12.34
CA SER A 58 7.09 10.02 -13.24
C SER A 58 6.10 10.87 -14.07
N PRO A 59 5.73 10.42 -15.29
CA PRO A 59 4.68 11.08 -16.06
C PRO A 59 3.34 11.14 -15.31
N ALA A 60 2.68 12.29 -15.40
CA ALA A 60 1.36 12.55 -14.89
C ALA A 60 0.34 12.52 -16.03
N VAL A 61 -0.71 11.70 -15.89
CA VAL A 61 -1.80 11.64 -16.88
C VAL A 61 -2.51 13.00 -16.98
N TYR A 62 -2.74 13.68 -15.85
CA TYR A 62 -3.32 15.02 -15.80
C TYR A 62 -2.60 16.03 -16.72
N ASP A 63 -1.30 16.27 -16.53
CA ASP A 63 -0.53 17.22 -17.35
C ASP A 63 -0.41 16.76 -18.81
N THR A 64 -0.27 15.46 -19.05
CA THR A 64 -0.22 14.90 -20.40
C THR A 64 -1.52 15.16 -21.17
N ALA A 65 -2.66 15.12 -20.50
CA ALA A 65 -3.94 15.45 -21.12
C ALA A 65 -3.99 16.93 -21.54
N TRP A 66 -3.45 17.85 -20.74
CA TRP A 66 -3.33 19.27 -21.10
C TRP A 66 -2.43 19.49 -22.32
N VAL A 67 -1.25 18.88 -22.36
CA VAL A 67 -0.33 18.97 -23.51
C VAL A 67 -0.97 18.42 -24.78
N SER A 68 -1.76 17.33 -24.68
CA SER A 68 -2.46 16.74 -25.83
C SER A 68 -3.53 17.64 -26.46
N MET A 69 -3.98 18.70 -25.78
CA MET A 69 -5.04 19.62 -26.25
C MET A 69 -4.51 20.86 -26.99
N ILE A 70 -3.20 21.00 -27.19
CA ILE A 70 -2.63 22.16 -27.87
C ILE A 70 -2.84 22.04 -29.38
N GLN A 71 -3.49 23.03 -29.99
CA GLN A 71 -3.62 23.18 -31.45
C GLN A 71 -2.68 24.29 -31.96
N LYS A 72 -2.00 24.05 -33.08
CA LYS A 72 -1.14 25.01 -33.77
C LYS A 72 -1.56 25.18 -35.24
N PRO A 73 -1.61 26.40 -35.78
CA PRO A 73 -1.66 26.62 -37.22
C PRO A 73 -0.31 26.27 -37.88
N VAL A 74 -0.33 25.31 -38.81
CA VAL A 74 0.84 24.84 -39.58
C VAL A 74 0.45 24.88 -41.06
N ASP A 75 1.27 25.49 -41.93
CA ASP A 75 1.05 25.54 -43.39
C ASP A 75 -0.41 25.83 -43.82
N GLY A 76 -1.07 26.78 -43.16
CA GLY A 76 -2.43 27.22 -43.46
C GLY A 76 -3.56 26.28 -42.99
N HIS A 77 -3.25 25.24 -42.22
CA HIS A 77 -4.23 24.33 -41.59
C HIS A 77 -3.98 24.21 -40.08
N THR A 78 -4.97 23.78 -39.31
CA THR A 78 -4.83 23.56 -37.87
C THR A 78 -4.47 22.09 -37.60
N ALA A 79 -3.50 21.86 -36.72
CA ALA A 79 -3.08 20.52 -36.30
C ALA A 79 -2.91 20.46 -34.77
N TRP A 80 -3.08 19.28 -34.16
CA TRP A 80 -2.63 19.04 -32.78
C TRP A 80 -1.10 19.10 -32.73
N LEU A 81 -0.52 19.81 -31.77
CA LEU A 81 0.93 19.98 -31.72
C LEU A 81 1.67 18.74 -31.18
N PHE A 82 1.06 18.04 -30.22
CA PHE A 82 1.63 16.87 -29.53
C PHE A 82 0.72 15.64 -29.64
N PRO A 83 0.55 15.06 -30.85
CA PRO A 83 -0.28 13.87 -31.05
C PRO A 83 0.22 12.67 -30.22
N GLU A 84 1.52 12.56 -29.92
CA GLU A 84 2.08 11.53 -29.05
C GLU A 84 1.52 11.59 -27.62
N SER A 85 1.23 12.78 -27.10
CA SER A 85 0.59 12.93 -25.78
C SER A 85 -0.86 12.43 -25.82
N PHE A 86 -1.57 12.56 -26.95
CA PHE A 86 -2.89 11.96 -27.10
C PHE A 86 -2.85 10.43 -27.15
N GLU A 87 -1.87 9.85 -27.86
CA GLU A 87 -1.62 8.39 -27.84
C GLU A 87 -1.30 7.88 -26.42
N TYR A 88 -0.57 8.66 -25.62
CA TYR A 88 -0.33 8.36 -24.21
C TYR A 88 -1.66 8.31 -23.42
N ILE A 89 -2.56 9.29 -23.61
CA ILE A 89 -3.89 9.26 -22.99
C ILE A 89 -4.71 8.04 -23.43
N LEU A 90 -4.77 7.73 -24.73
CA LEU A 90 -5.52 6.58 -25.25
C LEU A 90 -5.00 5.22 -24.73
N SER A 91 -3.68 5.10 -24.55
CA SER A 91 -3.04 3.85 -24.10
C SER A 91 -3.06 3.64 -22.59
N ASN A 92 -3.28 4.68 -21.79
CA ASN A 92 -3.36 4.60 -20.33
C ASN A 92 -4.81 4.62 -19.76
N GLN A 93 -5.83 4.59 -20.62
CA GLN A 93 -7.22 4.42 -20.17
C GLN A 93 -7.48 2.99 -19.69
N LEU A 94 -8.05 2.86 -18.49
CA LEU A 94 -8.37 1.57 -17.87
C LEU A 94 -9.65 0.93 -18.47
N GLU A 95 -9.89 -0.34 -18.13
CA GLU A 95 -11.03 -1.11 -18.66
C GLU A 95 -12.40 -0.55 -18.19
N ASP A 96 -12.47 0.00 -16.98
CA ASP A 96 -13.65 0.68 -16.44
C ASP A 96 -13.96 2.03 -17.15
N GLY A 97 -12.95 2.60 -17.82
CA GLY A 97 -13.02 3.89 -18.51
C GLY A 97 -12.27 5.02 -17.82
N SER A 98 -11.84 4.85 -16.57
CA SER A 98 -11.05 5.82 -15.81
C SER A 98 -9.60 5.88 -16.29
N TRP A 99 -8.83 6.80 -15.70
CA TRP A 99 -7.37 6.72 -15.68
C TRP A 99 -6.90 6.45 -14.25
N ILE A 100 -5.68 5.91 -14.17
CA ILE A 100 -5.07 5.41 -12.94
C ILE A 100 -5.26 6.33 -11.72
N MET A 101 -5.82 5.73 -10.67
CA MET A 101 -5.80 6.25 -9.31
C MET A 101 -4.52 5.75 -8.64
N TYR A 102 -3.50 6.60 -8.57
CA TYR A 102 -2.15 6.23 -8.14
C TYR A 102 -2.10 5.82 -6.65
N ALA A 103 -2.35 6.79 -5.75
CA ALA A 103 -2.31 6.60 -4.31
C ALA A 103 -3.43 7.34 -3.55
N SER A 104 -4.17 8.23 -4.21
CA SER A 104 -5.27 8.99 -3.63
C SER A 104 -6.47 9.10 -4.60
N GLN A 105 -7.68 9.25 -4.06
CA GLN A 105 -8.91 9.38 -4.86
C GLN A 105 -8.87 10.59 -5.81
N ILE A 106 -8.20 11.68 -5.39
CA ILE A 106 -8.06 12.90 -6.19
C ILE A 106 -7.18 12.70 -7.43
N ASP A 107 -6.23 11.76 -7.41
CA ASP A 107 -5.48 11.35 -8.61
C ASP A 107 -6.44 10.85 -9.69
N GLY A 108 -7.34 9.93 -9.32
CA GLY A 108 -8.34 9.36 -10.23
C GLY A 108 -9.31 10.39 -10.79
N ILE A 109 -9.73 11.35 -9.96
CA ILE A 109 -10.61 12.47 -10.37
C ILE A 109 -9.89 13.37 -11.39
N LEU A 110 -8.69 13.88 -11.07
CA LEU A 110 -7.96 14.81 -11.92
C LEU A 110 -7.53 14.16 -13.24
N ASN A 111 -6.93 12.97 -13.16
CA ASN A 111 -6.52 12.20 -14.34
C ASN A 111 -7.72 11.93 -15.26
N THR A 112 -8.82 11.39 -14.72
CA THR A 112 -9.99 11.04 -15.54
C THR A 112 -10.70 12.27 -16.10
N ALA A 113 -10.84 13.36 -15.33
CA ALA A 113 -11.51 14.57 -15.80
C ALA A 113 -10.72 15.30 -16.91
N ALA A 114 -9.40 15.45 -16.76
CA ALA A 114 -8.56 16.06 -17.78
C ALA A 114 -8.46 15.18 -19.05
N SER A 115 -8.34 13.85 -18.89
CA SER A 115 -8.33 12.94 -20.02
C SER A 115 -9.67 12.88 -20.76
N LEU A 116 -10.81 12.92 -20.05
CA LEU A 116 -12.14 13.01 -20.66
C LEU A 116 -12.31 14.31 -21.46
N LEU A 117 -11.82 15.44 -20.93
CA LEU A 117 -11.78 16.73 -21.64
C LEU A 117 -10.94 16.64 -22.93
N SER A 118 -9.77 16.00 -22.86
CA SER A 118 -8.93 15.74 -24.04
C SER A 118 -9.64 14.87 -25.08
N LEU A 119 -10.21 13.71 -24.68
CA LEU A 119 -10.97 12.85 -25.60
C LEU A 119 -12.10 13.62 -26.30
N LYS A 120 -12.83 14.48 -25.56
CA LYS A 120 -13.94 15.28 -26.08
C LYS A 120 -13.51 16.32 -27.12
N ARG A 121 -12.36 16.98 -26.90
CA ARG A 121 -11.81 17.95 -27.86
C ARG A 121 -11.25 17.28 -29.10
N HIS A 122 -10.58 16.13 -28.96
CA HIS A 122 -10.12 15.29 -30.08
C HIS A 122 -11.29 14.67 -30.88
N PHE A 123 -12.39 14.31 -30.23
CA PHE A 123 -13.61 13.87 -30.91
C PHE A 123 -14.24 15.00 -31.73
N THR A 124 -14.33 16.20 -31.15
CA THR A 124 -14.90 17.38 -31.81
C THR A 124 -14.01 17.91 -32.95
N SER A 125 -12.68 17.81 -32.80
CA SER A 125 -11.68 18.22 -33.79
C SER A 125 -10.68 17.10 -34.07
N PRO A 126 -11.00 16.12 -34.93
CA PRO A 126 -10.12 14.96 -35.17
C PRO A 126 -8.75 15.32 -35.77
N LEU A 127 -8.71 16.38 -36.59
CA LEU A 127 -7.53 16.91 -37.29
C LEU A 127 -6.70 15.76 -37.93
N GLN A 128 -5.44 15.58 -37.53
CA GLN A 128 -4.55 14.56 -38.09
C GLN A 128 -4.56 13.20 -37.37
N ILE A 129 -5.38 13.02 -36.33
CA ILE A 129 -5.45 11.75 -35.60
C ILE A 129 -6.17 10.69 -36.45
N SER A 130 -5.51 9.56 -36.68
CA SER A 130 -6.00 8.45 -37.53
C SER A 130 -5.81 7.06 -36.91
N THR A 131 -5.24 7.01 -35.70
CA THR A 131 -4.96 5.82 -34.90
C THR A 131 -6.21 5.21 -34.25
N ILE A 132 -7.26 6.01 -34.05
CA ILE A 132 -8.53 5.60 -33.44
C ILE A 132 -9.73 6.06 -34.29
N SER A 133 -10.79 5.24 -34.34
CA SER A 133 -12.04 5.60 -35.01
C SER A 133 -12.90 6.51 -34.12
N GLN A 134 -13.73 7.35 -34.74
CA GLN A 134 -14.68 8.20 -34.01
C GLN A 134 -15.68 7.40 -33.16
N GLU A 135 -16.08 6.21 -33.62
CA GLU A 135 -16.92 5.26 -32.88
C GLU A 135 -16.21 4.78 -31.59
N SER A 136 -14.97 4.29 -31.70
CA SER A 136 -14.20 3.84 -30.53
C SER A 136 -13.88 5.00 -29.57
N LEU A 137 -13.66 6.21 -30.09
CA LEU A 137 -13.46 7.39 -29.27
C LEU A 137 -14.75 7.79 -28.51
N ALA A 138 -15.92 7.68 -29.14
CA ALA A 138 -17.22 7.89 -28.47
C ALA A 138 -17.48 6.86 -27.36
N GLU A 139 -17.18 5.57 -27.59
CA GLU A 139 -17.28 4.53 -26.54
C GLU A 139 -16.34 4.79 -25.37
N ARG A 140 -15.13 5.28 -25.63
CA ARG A 140 -14.16 5.67 -24.60
C ARG A 140 -14.61 6.88 -23.79
N ILE A 141 -15.25 7.86 -24.44
CA ILE A 141 -15.86 9.03 -23.79
C ILE A 141 -17.02 8.61 -22.88
N ASP A 142 -17.90 7.72 -23.33
CA ASP A 142 -19.01 7.20 -22.51
C ASP A 142 -18.50 6.46 -21.26
N ARG A 143 -17.56 5.53 -21.42
CA ARG A 143 -16.95 4.82 -20.28
C ARG A 143 -16.26 5.79 -19.31
N ALA A 144 -15.46 6.72 -19.81
CA ALA A 144 -14.80 7.73 -18.98
C ALA A 144 -15.78 8.65 -18.24
N THR A 145 -16.89 9.01 -18.87
CA THR A 145 -17.96 9.81 -18.24
C THR A 145 -18.61 9.05 -17.08
N ARG A 146 -18.94 7.77 -17.29
CA ARG A 146 -19.51 6.89 -16.26
C ARG A 146 -18.53 6.61 -15.12
N ALA A 147 -17.25 6.38 -15.44
CA ALA A 147 -16.21 6.16 -14.44
C ALA A 147 -15.97 7.41 -13.57
N LEU A 148 -15.87 8.60 -14.18
CA LEU A 148 -15.72 9.85 -13.44
C LEU A 148 -16.92 10.14 -12.53
N HIS A 149 -18.15 9.83 -12.98
CA HIS A 149 -19.34 9.93 -12.15
C HIS A 149 -19.24 9.05 -10.89
N ALA A 150 -18.85 7.77 -11.04
CA ALA A 150 -18.69 6.85 -9.94
C ALA A 150 -17.61 7.30 -8.93
N ILE A 151 -16.45 7.75 -9.43
CA ILE A 151 -15.36 8.26 -8.56
C ILE A 151 -15.82 9.49 -7.77
N LEU A 152 -16.61 10.38 -8.38
CA LEU A 152 -17.15 11.59 -7.74
C LEU A 152 -18.29 11.29 -6.75
N ASP A 153 -19.12 10.26 -7.01
CA ASP A 153 -20.19 9.84 -6.10
C ASP A 153 -19.64 9.30 -4.77
N GLU A 154 -18.48 8.62 -4.81
CA GLU A 154 -17.79 8.08 -3.63
C GLU A 154 -16.82 9.09 -2.97
N TRP A 155 -16.79 10.35 -3.42
CA TRP A 155 -15.74 11.30 -3.00
C TRP A 155 -16.01 12.01 -1.66
N ASP A 156 -15.15 11.74 -0.68
CA ASP A 156 -15.03 12.56 0.53
C ASP A 156 -14.19 13.82 0.27
N VAL A 157 -14.90 14.91 -0.05
CA VAL A 157 -14.33 16.25 -0.27
C VAL A 157 -13.64 16.79 0.98
N ASP A 158 -14.14 16.48 2.18
CA ASP A 158 -13.63 17.04 3.44
C ASP A 158 -12.40 16.30 3.96
N ALA A 159 -12.22 15.02 3.61
CA ALA A 159 -11.00 14.27 3.89
C ALA A 159 -9.83 14.57 2.92
N THR A 160 -10.06 15.36 1.86
CA THR A 160 -9.05 15.61 0.81
C THR A 160 -8.01 16.64 1.24
N VAL A 161 -6.74 16.21 1.30
CA VAL A 161 -5.59 17.02 1.79
C VAL A 161 -4.64 17.56 0.71
N HIS A 162 -4.84 17.20 -0.56
CA HIS A 162 -3.95 17.64 -1.64
C HIS A 162 -4.02 19.15 -1.87
N VAL A 163 -2.94 19.75 -2.36
CA VAL A 163 -2.89 21.20 -2.60
C VAL A 163 -3.56 21.54 -3.95
N GLY A 164 -4.50 22.48 -3.95
CA GLY A 164 -5.03 23.06 -5.20
C GLY A 164 -6.26 22.36 -5.80
N PHE A 165 -6.64 21.16 -5.33
CA PHE A 165 -7.81 20.42 -5.81
C PHE A 165 -9.09 21.27 -5.81
N GLU A 166 -9.23 22.14 -4.80
CA GLU A 166 -10.40 22.99 -4.60
C GLU A 166 -10.53 24.13 -5.65
N VAL A 167 -9.56 24.27 -6.57
CA VAL A 167 -9.65 25.13 -7.76
C VAL A 167 -9.61 24.30 -9.04
N LEU A 168 -8.75 23.28 -9.09
CA LEU A 168 -8.55 22.41 -10.25
C LEU A 168 -9.80 21.60 -10.61
N VAL A 169 -10.41 20.89 -9.65
CA VAL A 169 -11.58 20.04 -9.92
C VAL A 169 -12.80 20.87 -10.37
N PRO A 170 -13.17 21.98 -9.71
CA PRO A 170 -14.27 22.82 -10.19
C PRO A 170 -14.03 23.42 -11.59
N ALA A 171 -12.78 23.75 -11.93
CA ALA A 171 -12.44 24.25 -13.26
C ALA A 171 -12.65 23.17 -14.33
N LEU A 172 -12.10 21.95 -14.12
CA LEU A 172 -12.31 20.81 -15.02
C LEU A 172 -13.79 20.46 -15.18
N LEU A 173 -14.57 20.44 -14.10
CA LEU A 173 -16.01 20.21 -14.17
C LEU A 173 -16.73 21.29 -15.00
N GLY A 174 -16.33 22.56 -14.87
CA GLY A 174 -16.85 23.64 -15.71
C GLY A 174 -16.46 23.50 -17.20
N TYR A 175 -15.25 23.05 -17.50
CA TYR A 175 -14.82 22.79 -18.88
C TYR A 175 -15.57 21.60 -19.50
N LEU A 176 -15.77 20.52 -18.73
CA LEU A 176 -16.58 19.37 -19.14
C LEU A 176 -18.04 19.77 -19.39
N GLU A 177 -18.61 20.65 -18.55
CA GLU A 177 -19.96 21.20 -18.71
C GLU A 177 -20.10 22.02 -20.02
N ILE A 178 -19.07 22.78 -20.42
CA ILE A 178 -19.00 23.46 -21.73
C ILE A 178 -18.97 22.45 -22.90
N GLU A 179 -18.27 21.32 -22.75
CA GLU A 179 -18.25 20.24 -23.75
C GLU A 179 -19.51 19.34 -23.72
N GLY A 180 -20.53 19.70 -22.91
CA GLY A 180 -21.81 19.03 -22.81
C GLY A 180 -21.86 17.85 -21.83
N ILE A 181 -20.90 17.73 -20.91
CA ILE A 181 -20.85 16.68 -19.87
C ILE A 181 -21.15 17.30 -18.51
N VAL A 182 -22.36 17.09 -18.00
CA VAL A 182 -22.80 17.57 -16.69
C VAL A 182 -22.80 16.41 -15.70
N LEU A 183 -22.09 16.58 -14.58
CA LEU A 183 -21.94 15.56 -13.54
C LEU A 183 -22.53 16.06 -12.21
N SER A 184 -23.40 15.26 -11.61
CA SER A 184 -24.05 15.52 -10.32
C SER A 184 -23.61 14.46 -9.32
N PHE A 185 -23.11 14.87 -8.17
CA PHE A 185 -22.57 13.98 -7.14
C PHE A 185 -22.77 14.61 -5.74
N PRO A 186 -22.83 13.83 -4.65
CA PRO A 186 -23.17 14.33 -3.31
C PRO A 186 -22.25 15.44 -2.80
N GLY A 187 -20.96 15.36 -3.11
CA GLY A 187 -19.95 16.33 -2.67
C GLY A 187 -19.96 17.68 -3.41
N ARG A 188 -20.78 17.87 -4.47
CA ARG A 188 -20.66 19.03 -5.39
C ARG A 188 -20.83 20.37 -4.68
N ASP A 189 -21.88 20.54 -3.88
CA ASP A 189 -22.13 21.81 -3.16
C ASP A 189 -21.01 22.10 -2.14
N ARG A 190 -20.49 21.06 -1.48
CA ARG A 190 -19.38 21.19 -0.52
C ARG A 190 -18.09 21.64 -1.20
N LEU A 191 -17.74 21.02 -2.33
CA LEU A 191 -16.58 21.40 -3.15
C LEU A 191 -16.66 22.86 -3.58
N PHE A 192 -17.81 23.29 -4.11
CA PHE A 192 -17.98 24.66 -4.59
C PHE A 192 -17.94 25.67 -3.44
N ALA A 193 -18.44 25.32 -2.24
CA ALA A 193 -18.28 26.15 -1.05
C ALA A 193 -16.80 26.30 -0.61
N VAL A 194 -15.99 25.23 -0.67
CA VAL A 194 -14.55 25.29 -0.37
C VAL A 194 -13.80 26.12 -1.41
N ARG A 195 -14.12 25.95 -2.70
CA ARG A 195 -13.61 26.79 -3.80
C ARG A 195 -13.90 28.28 -3.53
N ASP A 196 -15.16 28.61 -3.25
CA ASP A 196 -15.60 30.00 -3.08
C ASP A 196 -14.95 30.62 -1.82
N GLN A 197 -14.73 29.84 -0.76
CA GLN A 197 -13.96 30.27 0.41
C GLN A 197 -12.49 30.59 0.06
N LYS A 198 -11.87 29.82 -0.85
CA LYS A 198 -10.50 30.06 -1.32
C LYS A 198 -10.43 31.27 -2.25
N LEU A 199 -11.34 31.38 -3.23
CA LEU A 199 -11.42 32.53 -4.15
C LEU A 199 -11.84 33.84 -3.45
N ALA A 200 -12.56 33.78 -2.32
CA ALA A 200 -12.79 34.96 -1.49
C ALA A 200 -11.49 35.55 -0.90
N ARG A 201 -10.44 34.74 -0.78
CA ARG A 201 -9.10 35.14 -0.30
C ARG A 201 -8.09 35.32 -1.44
N PHE A 202 -8.35 34.76 -2.62
CA PHE A 202 -7.49 34.82 -3.79
C PHE A 202 -8.24 35.44 -4.99
N LYS A 203 -7.77 36.62 -5.41
CA LYS A 203 -8.29 37.30 -6.60
C LYS A 203 -7.45 36.92 -7.83
N PRO A 204 -8.05 36.47 -8.96
CA PRO A 204 -7.28 36.11 -10.16
C PRO A 204 -6.36 37.22 -10.68
N GLU A 205 -6.70 38.49 -10.44
CA GLU A 205 -5.88 39.64 -10.84
C GLU A 205 -4.53 39.73 -10.11
N LEU A 206 -4.34 38.98 -9.02
CA LEU A 206 -3.03 38.82 -8.37
C LEU A 206 -2.02 38.13 -9.29
N LEU A 207 -2.47 37.32 -10.24
CA LEU A 207 -1.61 36.66 -11.25
C LEU A 207 -1.01 37.66 -12.26
N TYR A 208 -1.47 38.91 -12.30
CA TYR A 208 -0.90 39.97 -13.13
C TYR A 208 0.18 40.78 -12.40
N MET A 209 0.40 40.54 -11.11
CA MET A 209 1.42 41.25 -10.34
C MET A 209 2.82 40.72 -10.70
N PRO A 210 3.89 41.51 -10.53
CA PRO A 210 5.26 41.02 -10.77
C PRO A 210 5.76 39.99 -9.74
N VAL A 211 4.92 39.62 -8.77
CA VAL A 211 5.24 38.65 -7.71
C VAL A 211 4.69 37.29 -8.11
N GLN A 212 5.54 36.27 -8.19
CA GLN A 212 5.09 34.91 -8.44
C GLN A 212 4.24 34.38 -7.26
N THR A 213 3.22 33.59 -7.57
CA THR A 213 2.42 32.85 -6.59
C THR A 213 2.31 31.40 -7.03
N THR A 214 2.07 30.48 -6.09
CA THR A 214 1.90 29.05 -6.41
C THR A 214 0.75 28.78 -7.39
N ALA A 215 -0.25 29.66 -7.47
CA ALA A 215 -1.33 29.56 -8.45
C ALA A 215 -0.87 29.71 -9.92
N LEU A 216 0.32 30.27 -10.18
CA LEU A 216 0.95 30.26 -11.52
C LEU A 216 1.39 28.85 -11.96
N HIS A 217 1.52 27.89 -11.04
CA HIS A 217 1.72 26.48 -11.37
C HIS A 217 0.41 25.83 -11.88
N SER A 218 -0.74 26.49 -11.73
CA SER A 218 -2.07 25.98 -12.09
C SER A 218 -2.87 26.96 -12.98
N LEU A 219 -2.24 27.62 -13.96
CA LEU A 219 -2.94 28.59 -14.83
C LEU A 219 -4.11 27.98 -15.60
N GLU A 220 -4.06 26.67 -15.88
CA GLU A 220 -5.14 25.92 -16.53
C GLU A 220 -6.45 25.92 -15.73
N ALA A 221 -6.42 26.21 -14.43
CA ALA A 221 -7.60 26.36 -13.59
C ALA A 221 -8.33 27.71 -13.75
N PHE A 222 -7.74 28.66 -14.50
CA PHE A 222 -8.24 30.04 -14.61
C PHE A 222 -8.66 30.42 -16.05
N ILE A 223 -8.87 29.45 -16.94
CA ILE A 223 -9.31 29.69 -18.32
C ILE A 223 -10.70 30.34 -18.29
N GLY A 224 -10.83 31.48 -18.97
CA GLY A 224 -12.03 32.32 -18.93
C GLY A 224 -12.17 33.22 -17.70
N LEU A 225 -11.24 33.14 -16.72
CA LEU A 225 -11.17 34.02 -15.55
C LEU A 225 -10.05 35.05 -15.65
N ILE A 226 -9.04 34.83 -16.49
CA ILE A 226 -7.90 35.75 -16.70
C ILE A 226 -7.58 35.98 -18.18
N GLU A 227 -7.02 37.15 -18.47
CA GLU A 227 -6.28 37.47 -19.71
C GLU A 227 -4.88 36.84 -19.68
N PHE A 228 -4.63 35.83 -20.51
CA PHE A 228 -3.35 35.08 -20.50
C PHE A 228 -2.16 35.92 -21.02
N ASP A 229 -2.38 36.89 -21.90
CA ASP A 229 -1.34 37.83 -22.32
C ASP A 229 -0.73 38.60 -21.13
N ARG A 230 -1.54 38.86 -20.10
CA ARG A 230 -1.15 39.62 -18.91
C ARG A 230 -0.44 38.80 -17.83
N VAL A 231 -0.22 37.50 -18.05
CA VAL A 231 0.64 36.67 -17.19
C VAL A 231 1.97 36.30 -17.86
N ARG A 232 2.17 36.60 -19.15
CA ARG A 232 3.37 36.22 -19.94
C ARG A 232 4.70 36.72 -19.34
N HIS A 233 4.68 37.79 -18.53
CA HIS A 233 5.88 38.28 -17.82
C HIS A 233 6.40 37.32 -16.73
N HIS A 234 5.64 36.28 -16.38
CA HIS A 234 6.08 35.22 -15.47
C HIS A 234 6.80 34.05 -16.16
N LYS A 235 6.96 34.08 -17.50
CA LYS A 235 7.65 33.01 -18.25
C LYS A 235 9.11 32.89 -17.82
N ILE A 236 9.55 31.68 -17.48
CA ILE A 236 10.91 31.33 -17.07
C ILE A 236 11.32 30.08 -17.83
N ASN A 237 12.41 30.15 -18.60
CA ASN A 237 12.95 29.05 -19.42
C ASN A 237 11.86 28.33 -20.26
N GLY A 238 11.04 29.11 -20.97
CA GLY A 238 9.90 28.60 -21.76
C GLY A 238 8.70 28.09 -20.94
N SER A 239 8.74 28.13 -19.61
CA SER A 239 7.69 27.54 -18.75
C SER A 239 6.99 28.56 -17.85
N PHE A 240 5.81 28.17 -17.35
CA PHE A 240 5.11 28.88 -16.29
C PHE A 240 5.15 28.04 -15.01
N MET A 241 5.93 28.51 -14.03
CA MET A 241 6.22 27.77 -12.79
C MET A 241 6.68 26.32 -13.03
N ALA A 242 7.39 26.04 -14.13
CA ALA A 242 7.84 24.70 -14.51
C ALA A 242 6.71 23.65 -14.64
N SER A 243 5.46 24.06 -14.89
CA SER A 243 4.34 23.13 -15.12
C SER A 243 4.02 22.99 -16.62
N PRO A 244 3.97 21.76 -17.17
CA PRO A 244 3.53 21.51 -18.54
C PRO A 244 2.07 21.91 -18.78
N SER A 245 1.12 21.61 -17.90
CA SER A 245 -0.29 22.01 -18.08
C SER A 245 -0.51 23.53 -17.97
N SER A 246 0.17 24.20 -17.04
CA SER A 246 0.12 25.67 -16.94
C SER A 246 0.66 26.34 -18.21
N THR A 247 1.78 25.82 -18.74
CA THR A 247 2.39 26.29 -19.99
C THR A 247 1.51 25.97 -21.21
N SER A 248 0.83 24.81 -21.20
CA SER A 248 -0.17 24.43 -22.21
C SER A 248 -1.35 25.40 -22.25
N ALA A 249 -1.84 25.84 -21.08
CA ALA A 249 -2.93 26.82 -21.00
C ALA A 249 -2.51 28.18 -21.58
N VAL A 250 -1.27 28.63 -21.37
CA VAL A 250 -0.76 29.85 -22.00
C VAL A 250 -0.69 29.71 -23.53
N LEU A 251 -0.14 28.61 -24.05
CA LEU A 251 -0.10 28.37 -25.50
C LEU A 251 -1.47 28.30 -26.17
N MET A 252 -2.50 27.83 -25.45
CA MET A 252 -3.87 27.75 -25.97
C MET A 252 -4.67 29.05 -25.86
N HIS A 253 -4.31 29.96 -24.96
CA HIS A 253 -5.17 31.10 -24.58
C HIS A 253 -4.51 32.49 -24.61
N ALA A 254 -3.20 32.60 -24.82
CA ALA A 254 -2.57 33.87 -25.17
C ALA A 254 -2.91 34.29 -26.62
N SER A 255 -2.87 35.59 -26.90
CA SER A 255 -3.19 36.14 -28.23
C SER A 255 -2.09 35.93 -29.27
N GLU A 256 -0.86 35.73 -28.81
CA GLU A 256 0.32 35.44 -29.64
C GLU A 256 0.90 34.07 -29.29
N TRP A 257 1.37 33.36 -30.32
CA TRP A 257 2.12 32.12 -30.14
C TRP A 257 3.48 32.38 -29.47
N ASP A 258 3.95 31.45 -28.63
CA ASP A 258 5.20 31.59 -27.88
C ASP A 258 6.12 30.39 -28.14
N ASP A 259 7.09 30.57 -29.04
CA ASP A 259 7.98 29.49 -29.51
C ASP A 259 8.83 28.88 -28.38
N GLU A 260 9.19 29.64 -27.34
CA GLU A 260 9.91 29.12 -26.18
C GLU A 260 9.06 28.14 -25.36
N CYS A 261 7.74 28.37 -25.29
CA CYS A 261 6.81 27.46 -24.61
C CYS A 261 6.62 26.15 -25.36
N GLU A 262 6.63 26.19 -26.70
CA GLU A 262 6.64 24.99 -27.54
C GLU A 262 7.98 24.23 -27.43
N GLU A 263 9.12 24.94 -27.46
CA GLU A 263 10.44 24.33 -27.29
C GLU A 263 10.53 23.61 -25.92
N TYR A 264 10.08 24.27 -24.85
CA TYR A 264 10.00 23.68 -23.51
C TYR A 264 9.16 22.39 -23.50
N LEU A 265 7.93 22.39 -24.03
CA LEU A 265 7.10 21.18 -24.03
C LEU A 265 7.70 20.04 -24.89
N HIS A 266 8.27 20.35 -26.05
CA HIS A 266 9.04 19.38 -26.82
C HIS A 266 10.26 18.85 -26.05
N HIS A 267 10.93 19.69 -25.26
CA HIS A 267 12.04 19.27 -24.40
C HIS A 267 11.56 18.31 -23.32
N VAL A 268 10.46 18.62 -22.61
CA VAL A 268 9.90 17.79 -21.54
C VAL A 268 9.58 16.38 -22.07
N ILE A 269 8.86 16.26 -23.19
CA ILE A 269 8.55 14.97 -23.83
C ILE A 269 9.82 14.21 -24.22
N GLN A 270 10.89 14.91 -24.62
CA GLN A 270 12.14 14.31 -25.08
C GLN A 270 13.09 13.87 -23.96
N SER A 271 13.03 14.53 -22.80
CA SER A 271 14.06 14.48 -21.75
C SER A 271 13.59 13.97 -20.39
N ALA A 272 12.31 14.12 -20.04
CA ALA A 272 11.78 13.63 -18.76
C ALA A 272 11.59 12.10 -18.74
N SER A 273 11.26 11.55 -17.56
CA SER A 273 11.05 10.11 -17.34
C SER A 273 10.01 9.43 -18.26
N GLY A 274 9.19 10.21 -18.96
CA GLY A 274 8.28 9.74 -20.01
C GLY A 274 8.97 9.05 -21.19
N ASN A 275 10.29 9.10 -21.34
CA ASN A 275 11.06 8.31 -22.31
C ASN A 275 10.56 8.44 -23.77
N ARG A 276 10.03 9.61 -24.15
CA ARG A 276 9.43 9.89 -25.48
C ARG A 276 8.14 9.11 -25.78
N SER A 277 7.41 8.70 -24.74
CA SER A 277 6.08 8.08 -24.87
C SER A 277 4.95 9.08 -25.14
N GLY A 278 5.23 10.39 -25.05
CA GLY A 278 4.23 11.47 -25.06
C GLY A 278 3.80 11.91 -23.67
N GLY A 279 4.05 11.11 -22.62
CA GLY A 279 3.79 11.46 -21.23
C GLY A 279 4.78 12.50 -20.67
N VAL A 280 4.26 13.46 -19.91
CA VAL A 280 5.01 14.52 -19.21
C VAL A 280 4.73 14.48 -17.69
N PRO A 281 5.67 14.85 -16.82
CA PRO A 281 5.42 14.98 -15.37
C PRO A 281 4.61 16.24 -15.05
N SER A 282 4.15 16.39 -13.80
CA SER A 282 3.44 17.58 -13.34
C SER A 282 4.33 18.83 -13.22
N ALA A 283 5.61 18.62 -12.87
CA ALA A 283 6.64 19.64 -12.84
C ALA A 283 7.91 19.18 -13.59
N PHE A 284 8.48 20.07 -14.40
CA PHE A 284 9.80 19.90 -15.02
C PHE A 284 10.39 21.28 -15.37
N PRO A 285 11.66 21.56 -15.09
CA PRO A 285 12.61 20.73 -14.33
C PRO A 285 12.34 20.73 -12.82
N SER A 286 12.91 19.74 -12.13
CA SER A 286 12.87 19.52 -10.67
C SER A 286 14.28 19.44 -10.06
N THR A 287 15.23 20.14 -10.70
CA THR A 287 16.67 19.94 -10.50
C THR A 287 17.16 20.26 -9.09
N THR A 288 16.72 21.36 -8.48
CA THR A 288 17.11 21.70 -7.09
C THR A 288 16.59 20.66 -6.11
N PHE A 289 15.31 20.30 -6.24
CA PHE A 289 14.65 19.32 -5.38
C PHE A 289 15.38 17.96 -5.40
N GLU A 290 15.58 17.37 -6.58
CA GLU A 290 16.13 16.02 -6.67
C GLU A 290 17.61 15.94 -6.27
N ILE A 291 18.40 16.98 -6.57
CA ILE A 291 19.79 17.08 -6.12
C ILE A 291 19.84 17.23 -4.60
N THR A 292 19.04 18.13 -4.01
CA THR A 292 19.16 18.44 -2.57
C THR A 292 18.61 17.32 -1.69
N TRP A 293 17.51 16.67 -2.07
CA TRP A 293 17.03 15.47 -1.36
C TRP A 293 18.03 14.33 -1.45
N THR A 294 18.57 14.02 -2.63
CA THR A 294 19.53 12.92 -2.80
C THR A 294 20.82 13.17 -2.02
N LEU A 295 21.45 14.34 -2.21
CA LEU A 295 22.71 14.65 -1.55
C LEU A 295 22.57 14.78 -0.03
N SER A 296 21.53 15.46 0.47
CA SER A 296 21.34 15.54 1.93
C SER A 296 21.14 14.16 2.54
N THR A 297 20.33 13.31 1.92
CA THR A 297 20.05 11.93 2.37
C THR A 297 21.30 11.06 2.41
N LEU A 298 22.13 11.10 1.35
CA LEU A 298 23.38 10.33 1.29
C LEU A 298 24.42 10.85 2.29
N ILE A 299 24.73 12.16 2.29
CA ILE A 299 25.81 12.70 3.13
C ILE A 299 25.48 12.55 4.62
N LYS A 300 24.21 12.74 5.03
CA LYS A 300 23.79 12.56 6.45
C LYS A 300 24.01 11.15 6.96
N ASN A 301 23.99 10.17 6.05
CA ASN A 301 24.04 8.74 6.35
C ASN A 301 25.41 8.10 6.04
N GLY A 302 26.48 8.89 6.03
CA GLY A 302 27.86 8.38 6.06
C GLY A 302 28.50 8.07 4.71
N PHE A 303 27.93 8.57 3.61
CA PHE A 303 28.59 8.55 2.31
C PHE A 303 29.66 9.66 2.21
N ASP A 304 30.87 9.30 1.78
CA ASP A 304 31.95 10.27 1.55
C ASP A 304 31.80 10.86 0.15
N LEU A 305 31.38 12.11 0.08
CA LEU A 305 31.10 12.82 -1.18
C LEU A 305 31.90 14.13 -1.24
N ASP A 306 33.23 14.07 -1.15
CA ASP A 306 34.09 15.26 -1.26
C ASP A 306 34.06 15.87 -2.69
N PRO A 307 33.62 17.13 -2.87
CA PRO A 307 33.65 17.82 -4.17
C PRO A 307 35.06 17.92 -4.78
N LYS A 308 36.13 17.86 -3.99
CA LYS A 308 37.52 17.86 -4.49
C LYS A 308 37.90 16.56 -5.19
N LEU A 309 37.20 15.47 -4.90
CA LEU A 309 37.45 14.13 -5.43
C LEU A 309 36.43 13.73 -6.50
N LEU A 310 35.18 14.20 -6.38
CA LEU A 310 34.06 13.85 -7.24
C LEU A 310 33.56 15.05 -8.06
N PRO A 311 33.86 15.13 -9.37
CA PRO A 311 33.46 16.25 -10.22
C PRO A 311 31.94 16.48 -10.29
N SER A 312 31.14 15.43 -10.18
CA SER A 312 29.67 15.50 -10.11
C SER A 312 29.19 16.22 -8.86
N ILE A 313 29.80 15.97 -7.70
CA ILE A 313 29.52 16.73 -6.47
C ILE A 313 29.96 18.18 -6.60
N GLN A 314 31.13 18.46 -7.19
CA GLN A 314 31.56 19.84 -7.44
C GLN A 314 30.59 20.61 -8.35
N LYS A 315 30.03 19.94 -9.38
CA LYS A 315 28.97 20.50 -10.22
C LYS A 315 27.71 20.81 -9.41
N ALA A 316 27.19 19.85 -8.66
CA ALA A 316 26.00 20.04 -7.83
C ALA A 316 26.18 21.16 -6.78
N GLN A 317 27.33 21.21 -6.10
CA GLN A 317 27.67 22.27 -5.16
C GLN A 317 27.68 23.66 -5.84
N THR A 318 28.23 23.74 -7.05
CA THR A 318 28.28 25.00 -7.82
C THR A 318 26.88 25.43 -8.23
N TYR A 319 26.10 24.51 -8.81
CA TYR A 319 24.72 24.74 -9.22
C TYR A 319 23.84 25.25 -8.07
N LEU A 320 23.83 24.57 -6.93
CA LEU A 320 23.01 24.96 -5.77
C LEU A 320 23.42 26.31 -5.18
N HIS A 321 24.72 26.60 -5.14
CA HIS A 321 25.23 27.89 -4.70
C HIS A 321 24.81 29.00 -5.64
N ASP A 322 24.96 28.79 -6.96
CA ASP A 322 24.67 29.81 -7.96
C ASP A 322 23.17 30.06 -8.08
N ALA A 323 22.33 29.01 -7.96
CA ALA A 323 20.88 29.13 -7.81
C ALA A 323 20.48 30.04 -6.63
N LEU A 324 21.03 29.79 -5.44
CA LEU A 324 20.80 30.64 -4.26
C LEU A 324 21.29 32.08 -4.47
N VAL A 325 22.44 32.29 -5.13
CA VAL A 325 22.93 33.64 -5.43
C VAL A 325 22.01 34.36 -6.43
N MET A 326 21.55 33.68 -7.47
CA MET A 326 20.66 34.21 -8.50
C MET A 326 19.31 34.63 -7.92
N ASP A 327 18.72 33.80 -7.05
CA ASP A 327 17.43 34.06 -6.40
C ASP A 327 17.57 34.73 -5.00
N LYS A 328 18.69 35.42 -4.76
CA LYS A 328 18.93 36.33 -3.61
C LYS A 328 18.88 35.65 -2.23
N GLY A 329 19.18 34.35 -2.18
CA GLY A 329 19.36 33.54 -0.97
C GLY A 329 18.19 32.61 -0.63
N THR A 330 17.20 32.51 -1.51
CA THR A 330 16.05 31.58 -1.40
C THR A 330 15.80 30.94 -2.75
N VAL A 331 15.50 29.65 -2.82
CA VAL A 331 15.22 28.90 -4.06
C VAL A 331 13.95 28.06 -3.92
N GLY A 332 13.37 27.65 -5.04
CA GLY A 332 12.39 26.56 -5.07
C GLY A 332 13.00 25.29 -5.69
N PHE A 333 12.14 24.33 -6.01
CA PHE A 333 12.49 23.05 -6.66
C PHE A 333 13.30 23.16 -7.97
N THR A 334 13.36 24.35 -8.56
CA THR A 334 14.30 24.75 -9.61
C THR A 334 14.60 26.27 -9.47
N PRO A 335 15.67 26.84 -10.08
CA PRO A 335 15.89 28.28 -10.06
C PRO A 335 14.76 29.08 -10.72
N HIS A 336 14.56 30.32 -10.26
CA HIS A 336 13.61 31.31 -10.80
C HIS A 336 12.11 30.96 -10.75
N VAL A 337 11.71 29.81 -10.21
CA VAL A 337 10.32 29.57 -9.78
C VAL A 337 10.11 30.09 -8.35
N CYS A 338 8.85 30.11 -7.90
CA CYS A 338 8.49 30.64 -6.59
C CYS A 338 9.23 29.90 -5.48
N ALA A 339 10.12 30.60 -4.77
CA ALA A 339 10.94 30.02 -3.71
C ALA A 339 10.12 29.63 -2.48
N ASP A 340 10.53 28.54 -1.84
CA ASP A 340 9.89 27.96 -0.67
C ASP A 340 10.92 27.58 0.41
N ALA A 341 10.44 27.39 1.64
CA ALA A 341 11.30 27.06 2.77
C ALA A 341 11.90 25.64 2.70
N ASP A 342 11.25 24.71 2.02
CA ASP A 342 11.66 23.31 2.00
C ASP A 342 12.89 23.14 1.10
N ASP A 343 12.80 23.50 -0.17
CA ASP A 343 13.92 23.51 -1.11
C ASP A 343 15.03 24.48 -0.69
N THR A 344 14.70 25.68 -0.18
CA THR A 344 15.71 26.62 0.33
C THR A 344 16.51 26.01 1.48
N SER A 345 15.84 25.41 2.47
CA SER A 345 16.53 24.83 3.63
C SER A 345 17.38 23.63 3.24
N LYS A 346 16.92 22.78 2.31
CA LYS A 346 17.65 21.63 1.79
C LYS A 346 18.86 22.05 0.96
N ALA A 347 18.75 23.08 0.13
CA ALA A 347 19.89 23.65 -0.60
C ALA A 347 20.96 24.20 0.35
N ILE A 348 20.55 24.97 1.37
CA ILE A 348 21.44 25.48 2.41
C ILE A 348 22.13 24.34 3.17
N LEU A 349 21.37 23.32 3.60
CA LEU A 349 21.87 22.14 4.32
C LEU A 349 22.95 21.40 3.52
N VAL A 350 22.68 21.10 2.24
CA VAL A 350 23.67 20.42 1.38
C VAL A 350 24.94 21.26 1.21
N LEU A 351 24.82 22.56 0.99
CA LEU A 351 25.99 23.44 0.85
C LEU A 351 26.83 23.50 2.13
N GLN A 352 26.19 23.62 3.31
CA GLN A 352 26.87 23.56 4.61
C GLN A 352 27.62 22.24 4.79
N MET A 353 26.98 21.10 4.50
CA MET A 353 27.59 19.78 4.61
C MET A 353 28.76 19.58 3.63
N LEU A 354 28.68 20.20 2.45
CA LEU A 354 29.77 20.27 1.46
C LEU A 354 30.78 21.41 1.74
N GLN A 355 30.77 22.02 2.94
CA GLN A 355 31.70 23.07 3.37
C GLN A 355 31.69 24.34 2.49
N LYS A 356 30.54 24.67 1.89
CA LYS A 356 30.29 25.89 1.12
C LYS A 356 29.38 26.81 1.94
N HIS A 357 29.96 27.83 2.54
CA HIS A 357 29.23 28.76 3.42
C HIS A 357 28.19 29.58 2.63
N VAL A 358 26.96 29.59 3.14
CA VAL A 358 25.83 30.42 2.68
C VAL A 358 25.08 30.97 3.90
N SER A 359 24.42 32.12 3.76
CA SER A 359 23.68 32.75 4.86
C SER A 359 22.25 32.18 4.97
N LEU A 360 21.78 31.97 6.20
CA LEU A 360 20.38 31.59 6.47
C LEU A 360 19.42 32.79 6.55
N GLU A 361 19.96 34.01 6.70
CA GLU A 361 19.16 35.23 6.88
C GLU A 361 18.09 35.47 5.79
N PRO A 362 18.33 35.20 4.49
CA PRO A 362 17.30 35.34 3.46
C PRO A 362 16.13 34.37 3.65
N MET A 363 16.42 33.11 4.00
CA MET A 363 15.42 32.09 4.31
C MET A 363 14.59 32.47 5.54
N LEU A 364 15.24 32.87 6.63
CA LEU A 364 14.56 33.32 7.85
C LEU A 364 13.64 34.51 7.56
N LYS A 365 14.16 35.53 6.85
CA LYS A 365 13.39 36.72 6.47
C LYS A 365 12.18 36.43 5.57
N ALA A 366 12.28 35.41 4.70
CA ALA A 366 11.20 35.06 3.77
C ALA A 366 10.11 34.20 4.44
N PHE A 367 10.49 33.28 5.33
CA PHE A 367 9.63 32.16 5.73
C PHE A 367 9.33 32.09 7.24
N GLU A 368 10.07 32.80 8.11
CA GLU A 368 9.80 32.78 9.56
C GLU A 368 8.44 33.40 9.90
N ALA A 369 7.63 32.68 10.68
CA ALA A 369 6.38 33.16 11.28
C ALA A 369 6.49 33.19 12.81
N ASP A 370 5.42 33.58 13.51
CA ASP A 370 5.42 33.73 14.97
C ASP A 370 5.71 32.40 15.70
N HIS A 371 5.22 31.28 15.16
CA HIS A 371 5.24 29.97 15.83
C HIS A 371 5.80 28.83 14.98
N HIS A 372 6.08 29.03 13.70
CA HIS A 372 6.56 28.02 12.75
C HIS A 372 7.29 28.71 11.58
N PHE A 373 7.75 27.93 10.60
CA PHE A 373 8.21 28.40 9.30
C PHE A 373 7.19 28.03 8.22
N LYS A 374 6.83 29.00 7.38
CA LYS A 374 5.88 28.79 6.29
C LYS A 374 6.60 28.15 5.10
N THR A 375 6.02 27.15 4.42
CA THR A 375 6.58 26.67 3.15
C THR A 375 6.52 27.79 2.10
N TYR A 376 5.35 28.40 1.92
CA TYR A 376 5.15 29.55 1.04
C TYR A 376 4.58 30.75 1.81
N PRO A 377 4.89 32.02 1.43
CA PRO A 377 4.49 33.22 2.19
C PRO A 377 2.97 33.39 2.44
N HIS A 378 2.14 32.75 1.61
CA HIS A 378 0.67 32.85 1.61
C HIS A 378 -0.04 31.48 1.76
N GLU A 379 0.62 30.48 2.35
CA GLU A 379 -0.04 29.20 2.60
C GLU A 379 -1.14 29.25 3.68
N ARG A 380 -2.05 28.27 3.64
CA ARG A 380 -3.18 28.14 4.59
C ARG A 380 -2.77 27.41 5.87
N ASP A 381 -2.16 26.24 5.69
CA ASP A 381 -1.76 25.32 6.74
C ASP A 381 -0.23 25.16 6.67
N PRO A 382 0.50 25.03 7.80
CA PRO A 382 1.94 24.77 7.78
C PRO A 382 2.26 23.35 7.27
N SER A 383 3.42 23.14 6.66
CA SER A 383 3.95 21.79 6.37
C SER A 383 4.81 21.29 7.52
N PHE A 384 4.69 20.01 7.83
CA PHE A 384 5.51 19.36 8.83
C PHE A 384 6.93 19.12 8.30
N SER A 385 7.07 18.55 7.09
CA SER A 385 8.37 18.25 6.50
C SER A 385 9.23 19.50 6.28
N ALA A 386 8.62 20.59 5.80
CA ALA A 386 9.33 21.85 5.59
C ALA A 386 9.88 22.42 6.91
N ASN A 387 9.14 22.29 8.02
CA ASN A 387 9.62 22.70 9.33
C ASN A 387 10.74 21.79 9.85
N CYS A 388 10.70 20.47 9.57
CA CYS A 388 11.84 19.58 9.86
C CYS A 388 13.08 19.95 9.04
N ASN A 389 12.93 20.28 7.75
CA ASN A 389 14.06 20.60 6.89
C ASN A 389 14.68 21.97 7.21
N VAL A 390 13.86 22.98 7.57
CA VAL A 390 14.35 24.24 8.17
C VAL A 390 15.09 23.98 9.48
N LEU A 391 14.54 23.15 10.38
CA LEU A 391 15.22 22.78 11.62
C LEU A 391 16.58 22.11 11.35
N LEU A 392 16.64 21.15 10.42
CA LEU A 392 17.90 20.50 10.02
C LEU A 392 18.92 21.52 9.47
N ALA A 393 18.52 22.46 8.61
CA ALA A 393 19.41 23.51 8.11
C ALA A 393 19.96 24.42 9.22
N LEU A 394 19.16 24.70 10.26
CA LEU A 394 19.61 25.47 11.44
C LEU A 394 20.59 24.65 12.30
N LEU A 395 20.35 23.35 12.50
CA LEU A 395 21.18 22.45 13.30
C LEU A 395 22.53 22.06 12.64
N TYR A 396 22.69 22.32 11.34
CA TYR A 396 23.94 22.14 10.61
C TYR A 396 24.67 23.49 10.33
N ALA A 397 24.11 24.61 10.77
CA ALA A 397 24.76 25.91 10.69
C ALA A 397 26.06 25.96 11.51
N GLU A 398 27.09 26.61 10.95
CA GLU A 398 28.43 26.75 11.52
C GLU A 398 28.42 27.35 12.94
N ASN A 399 27.59 28.36 13.17
CA ASN A 399 27.33 28.94 14.49
C ASN A 399 25.88 28.66 14.92
N VAL A 400 25.58 27.40 15.23
CA VAL A 400 24.24 26.94 15.62
C VAL A 400 23.60 27.76 16.75
N SER A 401 24.40 28.25 17.71
CA SER A 401 23.92 29.03 18.86
C SER A 401 23.36 30.41 18.49
N GLN A 402 23.71 30.95 17.31
CA GLN A 402 23.09 32.18 16.77
C GLN A 402 21.59 32.00 16.51
N TYR A 403 21.18 30.79 16.12
CA TYR A 403 19.81 30.48 15.70
C TYR A 403 18.98 29.84 16.82
N ALA A 404 19.40 30.03 18.07
CA ALA A 404 18.75 29.60 19.31
C ALA A 404 17.21 29.66 19.28
N ALA A 405 16.66 30.84 19.00
CA ALA A 405 15.22 31.10 19.04
C ALA A 405 14.47 30.43 17.87
N GLN A 406 15.09 30.36 16.70
CA GLN A 406 14.56 29.68 15.51
C GLN A 406 14.51 28.16 15.70
N ILE A 407 15.56 27.59 16.30
CA ILE A 407 15.64 26.16 16.65
C ILE A 407 14.57 25.81 17.68
N GLU A 408 14.44 26.61 18.76
CA GLU A 408 13.35 26.44 19.73
C GLU A 408 11.96 26.49 19.07
N LYS A 409 11.72 27.48 18.21
CA LYS A 409 10.44 27.67 17.52
C LYS A 409 10.07 26.45 16.67
N ALA A 410 10.97 25.99 15.80
CA ALA A 410 10.72 24.83 14.96
C ALA A 410 10.56 23.55 15.79
N THR A 411 11.41 23.32 16.79
CA THR A 411 11.34 22.15 17.68
C THR A 411 10.00 22.11 18.43
N ARG A 412 9.55 23.24 18.98
CA ARG A 412 8.27 23.38 19.68
C ARG A 412 7.08 23.09 18.78
N PHE A 413 7.07 23.66 17.57
CA PHE A 413 6.01 23.40 16.58
C PHE A 413 5.91 21.91 16.23
N LEU A 414 7.04 21.28 15.89
CA LEU A 414 7.08 19.88 15.47
C LEU A 414 6.66 18.93 16.61
N HIS A 415 7.15 19.15 17.84
CA HIS A 415 6.77 18.35 19.00
C HIS A 415 5.28 18.50 19.36
N MET A 416 4.75 19.73 19.40
CA MET A 416 3.33 19.97 19.65
C MET A 416 2.46 19.28 18.60
N HIS A 417 2.78 19.43 17.31
CA HIS A 417 2.00 18.83 16.23
C HIS A 417 1.97 17.29 16.32
N PHE A 418 3.08 16.68 16.73
CA PHE A 418 3.15 15.24 17.00
C PHE A 418 2.29 14.79 18.20
N ARG A 419 2.30 15.57 19.29
CA ARG A 419 1.52 15.30 20.51
C ARG A 419 0.01 15.46 20.26
N GLU A 420 -0.40 16.52 19.57
CA GLU A 420 -1.82 16.83 19.29
C GLU A 420 -2.46 15.84 18.30
N THR A 421 -1.66 15.22 17.43
CA THR A 421 -2.13 14.25 16.41
C THR A 421 -1.98 12.79 16.81
N ASP A 422 -1.44 12.46 17.99
CA ASP A 422 -1.20 11.07 18.43
C ASP A 422 -0.39 10.28 17.37
N LEU A 423 0.76 10.84 16.98
CA LEU A 423 1.65 10.39 15.90
C LEU A 423 1.05 10.38 14.47
N LYS A 424 -0.24 10.69 14.28
CA LYS A 424 -0.92 10.71 12.97
C LYS A 424 -0.66 12.00 12.18
N VAL A 425 0.58 12.49 12.23
CA VAL A 425 1.05 13.62 11.41
C VAL A 425 0.87 13.26 9.94
N ARG A 426 0.19 14.15 9.21
CA ARG A 426 0.08 14.12 7.75
C ARG A 426 0.86 15.29 7.21
N ASP A 427 1.63 15.07 6.14
CA ASP A 427 2.27 16.14 5.39
C ASP A 427 1.61 16.28 4.00
N LYS A 428 1.83 17.43 3.37
CA LYS A 428 1.21 17.81 2.09
C LYS A 428 1.96 17.22 0.89
N TRP A 429 3.25 16.90 1.07
CA TRP A 429 4.20 16.61 -0.01
C TRP A 429 4.56 15.13 -0.11
N ASN A 430 4.30 14.33 0.92
CA ASN A 430 4.50 12.89 0.92
C ASN A 430 3.39 12.19 1.73
N LEU A 431 2.81 11.13 1.16
CA LEU A 431 1.70 10.38 1.75
C LEU A 431 2.10 9.42 2.88
N SER A 432 3.38 9.02 2.96
CA SER A 432 3.85 8.12 4.02
C SER A 432 4.12 8.90 5.32
N PRO A 433 3.52 8.50 6.46
CA PRO A 433 3.87 9.10 7.75
C PRO A 433 5.33 8.83 8.11
N PHE A 434 5.91 7.70 7.67
CA PHE A 434 7.31 7.36 7.94
C PHE A 434 8.30 8.37 7.34
N TYR A 435 7.95 9.08 6.26
CA TYR A 435 8.77 10.18 5.74
C TYR A 435 8.93 11.30 6.77
N SER A 436 7.82 11.77 7.35
CA SER A 436 7.82 12.81 8.38
C SER A 436 8.49 12.34 9.68
N TRP A 437 8.27 11.08 10.07
CA TRP A 437 8.89 10.49 11.26
C TRP A 437 10.41 10.33 11.11
N MET A 438 10.90 10.00 9.90
CA MET A 438 12.32 9.94 9.57
C MET A 438 12.96 11.32 9.72
N LEU A 439 12.41 12.37 9.10
CA LEU A 439 12.96 13.73 9.20
C LEU A 439 12.99 14.23 10.65
N MET A 440 11.95 13.97 11.44
CA MET A 440 11.94 14.32 12.87
C MET A 440 12.97 13.53 13.66
N THR A 441 13.13 12.24 13.37
CA THR A 441 14.14 11.38 14.01
C THR A 441 15.57 11.87 13.74
N GLU A 442 15.87 12.27 12.50
CA GLU A 442 17.15 12.89 12.14
C GLU A 442 17.40 14.19 12.93
N ALA A 443 16.37 15.04 13.06
CA ALA A 443 16.45 16.29 13.80
C ALA A 443 16.66 16.06 15.31
N ILE A 444 15.97 15.09 15.91
CA ILE A 444 16.16 14.68 17.31
C ILE A 444 17.58 14.15 17.54
N ALA A 445 18.06 13.26 16.68
CA ALA A 445 19.41 12.71 16.78
C ALA A 445 20.48 13.82 16.70
N ARG A 446 20.29 14.79 15.80
CA ARG A 446 21.19 15.95 15.66
C ARG A 446 21.12 16.90 16.87
N LEU A 447 19.93 17.18 17.39
CA LEU A 447 19.73 17.98 18.62
C LEU A 447 20.44 17.33 19.82
N HIS A 448 20.27 16.02 20.00
CA HIS A 448 20.90 15.29 21.10
C HIS A 448 22.43 15.40 21.07
N LEU A 449 23.06 15.24 19.90
CA LEU A 449 24.51 15.45 19.74
C LEU A 449 24.95 16.89 20.10
N LEU A 450 24.14 17.90 19.77
CA LEU A 450 24.42 19.32 20.09
C LEU A 450 24.17 19.68 21.56
N PHE A 451 23.31 18.94 22.25
CA PHE A 451 23.14 19.01 23.70
C PHE A 451 24.34 18.37 24.42
N GLN A 452 24.84 17.24 23.92
CA GLN A 452 26.05 16.61 24.44
C GLN A 452 27.31 17.48 24.25
N SER A 453 27.46 18.14 23.09
CA SER A 453 28.56 19.08 22.81
C SER A 453 28.42 20.44 23.52
N SER A 454 27.36 20.65 24.32
CA SER A 454 27.03 21.90 25.03
C SER A 454 26.79 23.13 24.14
N GLN A 455 26.62 22.96 22.82
CA GLN A 455 26.39 24.08 21.88
C GLN A 455 24.98 24.67 21.96
N LEU A 456 24.01 23.91 22.48
CA LEU A 456 22.60 24.32 22.66
C LEU A 456 22.07 24.03 24.08
N LEU A 457 22.93 24.10 25.10
CA LEU A 457 22.58 23.66 26.46
C LEU A 457 21.33 24.32 27.06
N PHE A 458 21.01 25.56 26.68
CA PHE A 458 19.83 26.29 27.13
C PHE A 458 18.50 25.75 26.55
N LEU A 459 18.53 24.98 25.47
CA LEU A 459 17.36 24.27 24.92
C LEU A 459 17.25 22.83 25.41
N LYS A 460 18.23 22.34 26.18
CA LYS A 460 18.27 20.97 26.67
C LYS A 460 17.15 20.68 27.67
N GLU A 461 17.12 21.42 28.77
CA GLU A 461 16.10 21.30 29.84
C GLU A 461 14.64 21.35 29.33
N PRO A 462 14.22 22.28 28.45
CA PRO A 462 12.82 22.35 28.00
C PRO A 462 12.40 21.29 26.97
N PHE A 463 13.31 20.50 26.39
CA PHE A 463 12.96 19.59 25.28
C PHE A 463 13.59 18.19 25.32
N GLU A 464 14.73 17.96 25.97
CA GLU A 464 15.47 16.69 25.81
C GLU A 464 14.63 15.45 26.16
N GLN A 465 13.97 15.45 27.31
CA GLN A 465 13.11 14.34 27.73
C GLN A 465 11.91 14.16 26.78
N ASP A 466 11.24 15.25 26.42
CA ASP A 466 10.06 15.25 25.53
C ASP A 466 10.39 14.73 24.11
N LEU A 467 11.59 15.03 23.60
CA LEU A 467 12.07 14.54 22.31
C LEU A 467 12.53 13.08 22.37
N VAL A 468 13.14 12.65 23.47
CA VAL A 468 13.48 11.23 23.70
C VAL A 468 12.22 10.38 23.85
N ASP A 469 11.20 10.88 24.56
CA ASP A 469 9.88 10.24 24.65
C ASP A 469 9.20 10.15 23.28
N LEU A 470 9.22 11.22 22.49
CA LEU A 470 8.69 11.21 21.11
C LEU A 470 9.43 10.21 20.22
N LEU A 471 10.77 10.14 20.31
CA LEU A 471 11.57 9.17 19.56
C LEU A 471 11.27 7.73 19.99
N ARG A 472 11.11 7.47 21.30
CA ARG A 472 10.65 6.17 21.81
C ARG A 472 9.31 5.79 21.20
N ASP A 473 8.34 6.71 21.23
CA ASP A 473 6.96 6.43 20.80
C ASP A 473 6.89 6.17 19.28
N MET A 474 7.64 6.94 18.47
CA MET A 474 7.85 6.63 17.04
C MET A 474 8.53 5.27 16.85
N THR A 475 9.57 4.94 17.62
CA THR A 475 10.30 3.66 17.55
C THR A 475 9.38 2.47 17.83
N ILE A 476 8.57 2.53 18.89
CA ILE A 476 7.56 1.50 19.22
C ILE A 476 6.58 1.34 18.05
N SER A 477 6.12 2.45 17.49
CA SER A 477 5.14 2.44 16.40
C SER A 477 5.72 1.87 15.09
N VAL A 478 6.99 2.17 14.76
CA VAL A 478 7.68 1.56 13.62
C VAL A 478 7.88 0.05 13.84
N LEU A 479 8.36 -0.38 15.01
CA LEU A 479 8.55 -1.80 15.31
C LEU A 479 7.24 -2.61 15.19
N ARG A 480 6.11 -2.07 15.64
CA ARG A 480 4.79 -2.71 15.53
C ARG A 480 4.26 -2.81 14.10
N GLN A 481 4.72 -1.95 13.20
CA GLN A 481 4.24 -1.87 11.81
C GLN A 481 5.12 -2.64 10.82
N GLN A 482 6.15 -3.37 11.29
CA GLN A 482 6.97 -4.19 10.40
C GLN A 482 6.19 -5.42 9.92
N ASN A 483 6.12 -5.59 8.60
CA ASN A 483 5.50 -6.76 7.97
C ASN A 483 6.35 -8.02 8.18
N GLN A 484 5.74 -9.21 8.05
CA GLN A 484 6.46 -10.50 8.16
C GLN A 484 7.60 -10.66 7.12
N THR A 485 7.54 -9.90 6.02
CA THR A 485 8.58 -9.83 4.98
C THR A 485 9.80 -8.99 5.38
N GLY A 486 9.77 -8.33 6.53
CA GLY A 486 10.75 -7.33 6.97
C GLY A 486 10.48 -5.92 6.47
N SER A 487 9.51 -5.74 5.56
CA SER A 487 9.15 -4.43 4.98
C SER A 487 8.25 -3.58 5.88
N TRP A 488 7.92 -2.37 5.42
CA TRP A 488 6.88 -1.50 5.97
C TRP A 488 5.90 -1.08 4.87
N GLY A 489 4.81 -0.43 5.27
CA GLY A 489 3.77 0.03 4.35
C GLY A 489 2.79 -1.07 3.95
N PHE A 490 1.59 -0.67 3.50
CA PHE A 490 0.49 -1.59 3.18
C PHE A 490 0.80 -2.54 2.01
N ARG A 491 1.71 -2.15 1.11
CA ARG A 491 2.07 -2.91 -0.10
C ARG A 491 3.47 -3.57 -0.06
N ASN A 492 4.11 -3.64 1.11
CA ASN A 492 5.54 -3.94 1.26
C ASN A 492 6.39 -2.92 0.48
N SER A 493 6.33 -1.63 0.85
CA SER A 493 7.02 -0.58 0.10
C SER A 493 8.52 -0.58 0.34
N LYS A 494 9.29 -0.40 -0.75
CA LYS A 494 10.73 -0.19 -0.81
C LYS A 494 11.11 1.13 -0.14
N GLU A 495 10.46 2.23 -0.53
CA GLU A 495 10.79 3.55 0.01
C GLU A 495 10.33 3.72 1.47
N GLU A 496 9.14 3.22 1.85
CA GLU A 496 8.72 3.24 3.27
C GLU A 496 9.59 2.34 4.16
N ALA A 497 10.03 1.18 3.67
CA ALA A 497 10.98 0.34 4.40
C ALA A 497 12.35 1.02 4.58
N ALA A 498 12.80 1.82 3.60
CA ALA A 498 14.01 2.62 3.74
C ALA A 498 13.85 3.73 4.82
N TYR A 499 12.73 4.44 4.84
CA TYR A 499 12.42 5.41 5.91
C TYR A 499 12.40 4.74 7.29
N ALA A 500 11.72 3.60 7.42
CA ALA A 500 11.61 2.86 8.68
C ALA A 500 12.96 2.33 9.19
N VAL A 501 13.79 1.76 8.30
CA VAL A 501 15.16 1.36 8.65
C VAL A 501 15.98 2.58 9.10
N LEU A 502 15.88 3.71 8.41
CA LEU A 502 16.58 4.94 8.83
C LEU A 502 16.16 5.37 10.24
N ILE A 503 14.85 5.47 10.54
CA ILE A 503 14.33 5.77 11.88
C ILE A 503 14.97 4.85 12.94
N LEU A 504 14.92 3.53 12.72
CA LEU A 504 15.44 2.55 13.66
C LEU A 504 16.98 2.67 13.84
N THR A 505 17.73 2.96 12.77
CA THR A 505 19.19 3.13 12.85
C THR A 505 19.64 4.40 13.57
N TYR A 506 18.80 5.41 13.69
CA TYR A 506 19.04 6.55 14.60
C TYR A 506 18.56 6.23 16.02
N ALA A 507 17.43 5.54 16.16
CA ALA A 507 16.87 5.17 17.47
C ALA A 507 17.74 4.19 18.26
N VAL A 508 18.51 3.31 17.60
CA VAL A 508 19.34 2.29 18.27
C VAL A 508 20.46 2.86 19.16
N ASP A 509 20.88 4.10 18.90
CA ASP A 509 21.90 4.82 19.66
C ASP A 509 21.36 5.31 21.03
N PHE A 510 20.04 5.43 21.18
CA PHE A 510 19.38 5.87 22.41
C PHE A 510 19.15 4.71 23.40
N GLU A 511 18.74 5.04 24.63
CA GLU A 511 18.37 4.09 25.67
C GLU A 511 16.90 4.23 26.04
N PHE A 512 16.11 3.22 25.68
CA PHE A 512 14.70 3.11 26.04
C PHE A 512 14.56 1.92 27.01
N PRO A 513 14.26 2.15 28.31
CA PRO A 513 14.13 1.06 29.29
C PRO A 513 13.10 0.00 28.89
N GLU A 514 12.10 0.39 28.11
CA GLU A 514 11.01 -0.46 27.63
C GLU A 514 11.38 -1.25 26.37
N ILE A 515 12.36 -0.81 25.57
CA ILE A 515 12.66 -1.40 24.25
C ILE A 515 14.06 -2.03 24.24
N PRO A 516 14.19 -3.37 24.34
CA PRO A 516 15.47 -4.03 24.19
C PRO A 516 16.15 -3.66 22.86
N ARG A 517 17.36 -3.08 22.90
CA ARG A 517 18.15 -2.70 21.71
C ARG A 517 18.26 -3.81 20.67
N HIS A 518 18.25 -5.08 21.08
CA HIS A 518 18.33 -6.22 20.17
C HIS A 518 17.10 -6.35 19.25
N LEU A 519 15.91 -5.93 19.68
CA LEU A 519 14.70 -5.90 18.84
C LEU A 519 14.83 -4.85 17.73
N ILE A 520 15.34 -3.66 18.06
CA ILE A 520 15.65 -2.60 17.08
C ILE A 520 16.66 -3.12 16.05
N ARG A 521 17.74 -3.78 16.50
CA ARG A 521 18.75 -4.38 15.60
C ARG A 521 18.18 -5.47 14.70
N ARG A 522 17.28 -6.31 15.20
CA ARG A 522 16.60 -7.35 14.40
C ARG A 522 15.70 -6.72 13.34
N ALA A 523 14.88 -5.74 13.71
CA ALA A 523 14.01 -5.04 12.77
C ALA A 523 14.81 -4.34 11.65
N ILE A 524 15.93 -3.69 11.98
CA ILE A 524 16.88 -3.13 11.00
C ILE A 524 17.41 -4.22 10.06
N HIS A 525 17.86 -5.36 10.60
CA HIS A 525 18.38 -6.48 9.81
C HIS A 525 17.33 -7.00 8.81
N ASP A 526 16.10 -7.23 9.29
CA ASP A 526 15.04 -7.82 8.49
C ASP A 526 14.55 -6.82 7.41
N GLY A 527 14.50 -5.52 7.72
CA GLY A 527 14.29 -4.45 6.73
C GLY A 527 15.39 -4.34 5.69
N CYS A 528 16.67 -4.42 6.09
CA CYS A 528 17.79 -4.48 5.15
C CYS A 528 17.76 -5.75 4.28
N SER A 529 17.27 -6.88 4.81
CA SER A 529 17.07 -8.11 4.03
C SER A 529 16.01 -7.92 2.94
N PHE A 530 14.88 -7.29 3.29
CA PHE A 530 13.83 -6.91 2.34
C PHE A 530 14.35 -5.99 1.22
N LEU A 531 15.05 -4.91 1.59
CA LEU A 531 15.60 -3.93 0.63
C LEU A 531 16.63 -4.55 -0.33
N ARG A 532 17.44 -5.53 0.13
CA ARG A 532 18.43 -6.24 -0.71
C ARG A 532 17.80 -7.27 -1.64
N SER A 533 16.72 -7.93 -1.21
CA SER A 533 16.08 -8.99 -2.00
C SER A 533 15.18 -8.44 -3.11
N ASN A 534 14.48 -7.33 -2.87
CA ASN A 534 13.44 -6.81 -3.76
C ASN A 534 13.89 -5.72 -4.75
N THR A 535 15.08 -5.89 -5.32
CA THR A 535 15.71 -4.96 -6.29
C THR A 535 15.02 -4.87 -7.66
N VAL A 536 13.87 -5.53 -7.81
CA VAL A 536 13.03 -5.54 -9.02
C VAL A 536 11.79 -4.66 -8.84
N LEU A 537 11.41 -4.30 -7.62
CA LEU A 537 10.32 -3.36 -7.35
C LEU A 537 10.69 -1.95 -7.83
N GLY A 538 9.77 -1.32 -8.55
CA GLY A 538 9.85 0.09 -8.93
C GLY A 538 9.82 1.01 -7.71
N SER A 539 9.87 2.31 -7.97
CA SER A 539 9.51 3.33 -6.98
C SER A 539 7.99 3.33 -6.79
N GLU A 540 7.51 4.13 -5.85
CA GLU A 540 6.09 4.17 -5.50
C GLU A 540 5.55 5.61 -5.54
N HIS A 541 4.25 5.74 -5.84
CA HIS A 541 3.53 7.01 -5.83
C HIS A 541 3.29 7.50 -4.39
N LEU A 542 4.36 7.96 -3.73
CA LEU A 542 4.32 8.52 -2.37
C LEU A 542 4.38 10.04 -2.36
N TRP A 543 4.97 10.66 -3.38
CA TRP A 543 5.19 12.10 -3.46
C TRP A 543 3.97 12.80 -4.07
N VAL A 544 3.66 14.02 -3.60
CA VAL A 544 2.45 14.76 -3.96
C VAL A 544 2.80 16.01 -4.75
N GLU A 545 2.22 16.14 -5.94
CA GLU A 545 2.17 17.37 -6.75
C GLU A 545 0.66 17.66 -7.03
N LYS A 546 0.26 18.11 -8.23
CA LYS A 546 -1.15 18.12 -8.66
C LYS A 546 -1.80 16.74 -8.57
N VAL A 547 -1.02 15.73 -8.95
CA VAL A 547 -1.28 14.30 -8.76
C VAL A 547 -0.02 13.67 -8.17
N THR A 548 -0.16 12.50 -7.55
CA THR A 548 0.98 11.82 -6.92
C THR A 548 1.95 11.24 -7.95
N TYR A 549 3.25 11.23 -7.64
CA TYR A 549 4.32 10.82 -8.54
C TYR A 549 5.35 9.89 -7.87
N GLU A 550 6.07 9.15 -8.69
CA GLU A 550 7.23 8.33 -8.31
C GLU A 550 8.54 9.07 -8.62
N SER A 551 9.56 8.90 -7.79
CA SER A 551 10.95 9.22 -8.15
C SER A 551 11.89 8.07 -7.78
N GLU A 552 12.35 7.35 -8.81
CA GLU A 552 13.32 6.27 -8.65
C GLU A 552 14.67 6.77 -8.14
N MET A 553 15.05 8.03 -8.42
CA MET A 553 16.26 8.65 -7.89
C MET A 553 16.20 8.78 -6.36
N LEU A 554 15.08 9.29 -5.82
CA LEU A 554 14.88 9.44 -4.38
C LEU A 554 14.76 8.08 -3.70
N SER A 555 13.95 7.18 -4.26
CA SER A 555 13.75 5.83 -3.73
C SER A 555 15.08 5.05 -3.64
N GLN A 556 15.98 5.21 -4.62
CA GLN A 556 17.35 4.67 -4.56
C GLN A 556 18.23 5.38 -3.53
N ALA A 557 18.17 6.71 -3.41
CA ALA A 557 18.93 7.46 -2.41
C ALA A 557 18.58 7.03 -0.98
N TYR A 558 17.28 6.89 -0.67
CA TYR A 558 16.81 6.39 0.63
C TYR A 558 17.23 4.94 0.88
N THR A 559 17.10 4.07 -0.12
CA THR A 559 17.52 2.66 -0.01
C THR A 559 19.03 2.55 0.27
N LEU A 560 19.86 3.32 -0.43
CA LEU A 560 21.31 3.36 -0.22
C LEU A 560 21.67 3.91 1.17
N ALA A 561 21.03 5.00 1.61
CA ALA A 561 21.20 5.57 2.94
C ALA A 561 20.83 4.58 4.05
N ALA A 562 19.68 3.93 3.96
CA ALA A 562 19.23 2.92 4.92
C ALA A 562 20.24 1.77 5.04
N LEU A 563 20.70 1.21 3.90
CA LEU A 563 21.65 0.10 3.88
C LEU A 563 23.05 0.50 4.39
N LYS A 564 23.51 1.72 4.10
CA LYS A 564 24.80 2.25 4.55
C LYS A 564 24.79 2.55 6.05
N LYS A 565 23.79 3.30 6.53
CA LYS A 565 23.63 3.67 7.94
C LYS A 565 23.46 2.43 8.82
N ALA A 566 22.73 1.42 8.37
CA ALA A 566 22.62 0.14 9.06
C ALA A 566 23.97 -0.61 9.15
N ALA A 567 24.74 -0.66 8.06
CA ALA A 567 26.06 -1.31 8.05
C ALA A 567 27.07 -0.61 8.97
N ASP A 568 27.07 0.73 9.01
CA ASP A 568 27.97 1.50 9.86
C ASP A 568 27.58 1.44 11.36
N SER A 569 26.28 1.37 11.66
CA SER A 569 25.77 1.35 13.04
C SER A 569 25.74 -0.06 13.66
N LEU A 570 25.84 -1.11 12.84
CA LEU A 570 25.80 -2.52 13.24
C LEU A 570 27.04 -3.30 12.71
N PRO A 571 28.28 -2.90 13.07
CA PRO A 571 29.46 -3.63 12.64
C PRO A 571 29.41 -5.08 13.12
N GLU A 572 29.73 -6.02 12.21
CA GLU A 572 29.72 -7.46 12.51
C GLU A 572 30.55 -7.78 13.76
N ALA A 573 29.90 -8.34 14.77
CA ALA A 573 30.59 -8.78 15.97
C ALA A 573 31.57 -9.91 15.59
N GLN A 574 32.87 -9.67 15.82
CA GLN A 574 33.89 -10.72 15.78
C GLN A 574 33.64 -11.73 16.91
N HIS A 575 32.75 -12.69 16.68
CA HIS A 575 32.53 -13.82 17.57
C HIS A 575 32.78 -15.15 16.86
N LYS A 576 33.55 -15.99 17.55
CA LYS A 576 33.78 -17.39 17.19
C LYS A 576 32.45 -18.14 17.18
N PRO A 577 32.36 -19.29 16.47
CA PRO A 577 31.16 -20.11 16.48
C PRO A 577 30.97 -20.77 17.86
N GLU A 578 30.20 -20.13 18.72
CA GLU A 578 29.58 -20.72 19.89
C GLU A 578 28.10 -20.97 19.61
N GLY A 579 27.66 -22.23 19.77
CA GLY A 579 26.24 -22.62 19.91
C GLY A 579 25.29 -22.25 18.76
N VAL A 580 24.92 -23.23 17.94
CA VAL A 580 23.76 -23.10 17.04
C VAL A 580 22.49 -22.89 17.89
N PHE A 581 22.04 -21.65 18.00
CA PHE A 581 20.72 -21.31 18.53
C PHE A 581 19.67 -21.44 17.42
N THR A 582 18.63 -22.22 17.70
CA THR A 582 17.53 -22.47 16.77
C THR A 582 16.56 -21.29 16.70
N ASN A 583 16.18 -20.89 15.49
CA ASN A 583 15.19 -19.84 15.26
C ASN A 583 13.85 -20.18 15.94
N SER A 584 13.30 -19.23 16.70
CA SER A 584 11.87 -19.19 16.99
C SER A 584 11.32 -17.80 16.60
N ALA A 585 10.27 -17.80 15.77
CA ALA A 585 9.60 -16.57 15.34
C ALA A 585 8.58 -16.06 16.36
N ASN A 586 8.02 -16.97 17.18
CA ASN A 586 6.95 -16.67 18.14
C ASN A 586 7.38 -15.81 19.35
N GLY A 587 8.68 -15.70 19.64
CA GLY A 587 9.17 -14.84 20.72
C GLY A 587 8.97 -13.34 20.45
N HIS A 588 9.02 -12.92 19.18
CA HIS A 588 9.08 -11.49 18.82
C HIS A 588 7.78 -10.73 19.16
N VAL A 589 6.62 -11.33 18.88
CA VAL A 589 5.31 -10.76 19.23
C VAL A 589 5.09 -10.82 20.75
N ALA A 590 5.52 -11.90 21.41
CA ALA A 590 5.36 -12.06 22.86
C ALA A 590 6.15 -11.00 23.65
N GLU A 591 7.44 -10.79 23.35
CA GLU A 591 8.25 -9.74 24.01
C GLU A 591 7.66 -8.33 23.78
N LEU A 592 7.30 -8.00 22.53
CA LEU A 592 6.68 -6.71 22.21
C LEU A 592 5.32 -6.50 22.90
N THR A 593 4.59 -7.56 23.22
CA THR A 593 3.30 -7.47 23.91
C THR A 593 3.46 -7.32 25.43
N GLU A 594 4.44 -8.01 26.04
CA GLU A 594 4.68 -7.94 27.48
C GLU A 594 5.11 -6.54 27.94
N ILE A 595 5.94 -5.86 27.14
CA ILE A 595 6.43 -4.49 27.38
C ILE A 595 5.25 -3.49 27.55
N VAL A 596 4.19 -3.65 26.75
CA VAL A 596 3.07 -2.69 26.67
C VAL A 596 2.18 -2.71 27.93
N SER A 597 2.13 -3.86 28.62
CA SER A 597 1.33 -4.02 29.85
C SER A 597 1.79 -3.16 31.03
N LYS A 598 3.01 -2.60 30.97
CA LYS A 598 3.63 -1.84 32.08
C LYS A 598 3.62 -0.32 31.90
N GLY A 599 3.31 0.18 30.69
CA GLY A 599 3.36 1.62 30.37
C GLY A 599 2.09 2.43 30.70
N THR A 600 1.00 1.80 31.14
CA THR A 600 -0.34 2.43 31.24
C THR A 600 -0.90 2.41 32.67
N ASN A 601 -0.25 3.13 33.60
CA ASN A 601 -0.81 3.43 34.93
C ASN A 601 -0.38 4.84 35.39
N GLY A 602 -1.20 5.85 35.07
CA GLY A 602 -0.80 7.25 35.29
C GLY A 602 -1.88 8.32 35.08
N ALA A 603 -3.12 8.11 35.53
CA ALA A 603 -4.10 9.21 35.69
C ALA A 603 -5.12 8.85 36.78
N SER A 604 -5.23 9.70 37.80
CA SER A 604 -6.08 9.45 38.97
C SER A 604 -7.22 10.46 39.11
N CYS A 605 -8.40 9.93 39.44
CA CYS A 605 -9.46 10.52 40.27
C CYS A 605 -9.87 11.98 40.06
N ILE A 606 -11.12 12.17 39.58
CA ILE A 606 -11.99 13.26 40.03
C ILE A 606 -13.37 12.66 40.38
N GLU A 607 -13.75 12.74 41.66
CA GLU A 607 -15.11 12.46 42.13
C GLU A 607 -16.01 13.69 41.94
N THR A 608 -17.29 13.50 41.58
CA THR A 608 -18.37 14.41 42.00
C THR A 608 -19.69 13.65 42.20
N ASN A 609 -20.55 14.17 43.09
CA ASN A 609 -21.67 13.46 43.70
C ASN A 609 -23.03 13.64 42.99
N GLY A 610 -23.73 12.53 42.75
CA GLY A 610 -25.06 12.22 43.34
C GLY A 610 -26.34 12.99 42.93
N THR A 611 -27.49 12.36 43.30
CA THR A 611 -28.89 12.88 43.32
C THR A 611 -29.60 13.15 41.97
N GLU A 612 -30.92 12.95 41.78
CA GLU A 612 -31.91 12.05 42.40
C GLU A 612 -33.22 11.99 41.54
N THR A 613 -33.99 10.90 41.66
CA THR A 613 -35.48 10.81 41.52
C THR A 613 -36.27 10.96 40.19
N LYS A 614 -37.06 9.90 39.93
CA LYS A 614 -38.52 9.83 39.59
C LYS A 614 -39.07 10.11 38.17
N SER A 615 -39.68 9.07 37.62
CA SER A 615 -40.75 9.02 36.60
C SER A 615 -42.16 9.29 37.24
N PRO A 616 -43.30 9.38 36.50
CA PRO A 616 -43.97 8.21 35.86
C PRO A 616 -44.90 8.47 34.62
N ASP A 617 -45.56 7.39 34.16
CA ASP A 617 -46.86 7.30 33.41
C ASP A 617 -46.99 7.74 31.93
N SER A 618 -47.87 7.18 31.07
CA SER A 618 -48.57 5.86 30.97
C SER A 618 -49.37 5.74 29.62
N LEU A 619 -50.00 4.57 29.33
CA LEU A 619 -51.07 4.30 28.31
C LEU A 619 -50.66 4.25 26.80
N SER A 620 -51.24 3.43 25.89
CA SER A 620 -52.25 2.34 25.95
C SER A 620 -52.29 1.45 24.65
N THR A 621 -52.81 0.21 24.77
CA THR A 621 -53.15 -0.84 23.73
C THR A 621 -54.43 -0.51 22.90
N PRO A 622 -55.05 -1.35 22.01
CA PRO A 622 -54.90 -2.81 21.60
C PRO A 622 -54.78 -3.05 20.06
N ALA A 623 -54.55 -4.23 19.43
CA ALA A 623 -54.75 -5.71 19.62
C ALA A 623 -55.95 -6.36 18.87
N VAL A 624 -55.90 -7.72 18.73
CA VAL A 624 -56.91 -8.69 18.18
C VAL A 624 -56.97 -8.83 16.63
N GLU A 625 -57.07 -9.99 15.94
CA GLU A 625 -56.71 -11.45 16.11
C GLU A 625 -56.96 -12.22 14.75
N LEU A 626 -56.55 -13.51 14.58
CA LEU A 626 -57.42 -14.65 14.16
C LEU A 626 -56.72 -16.04 13.95
N HIS A 627 -57.49 -17.10 14.30
CA HIS A 627 -57.20 -18.53 14.61
C HIS A 627 -56.55 -19.53 13.59
N GLY A 628 -56.15 -20.71 14.13
CA GLY A 628 -55.76 -21.99 13.44
C GLY A 628 -56.95 -22.92 13.09
N PRO A 629 -56.96 -24.28 13.30
CA PRO A 629 -56.02 -25.16 14.07
C PRO A 629 -55.77 -26.64 13.55
N HIS A 630 -54.85 -27.39 14.21
CA HIS A 630 -54.82 -28.88 14.53
C HIS A 630 -54.96 -29.99 13.42
N GLN A 631 -54.43 -31.25 13.50
CA GLN A 631 -53.66 -32.04 14.51
C GLN A 631 -53.02 -33.36 13.95
N ASN A 632 -52.06 -33.95 14.70
CA ASN A 632 -51.60 -35.39 14.78
C ASN A 632 -50.82 -36.06 13.61
N GLY A 633 -49.80 -36.93 13.82
CA GLY A 633 -49.09 -37.30 15.06
C GLY A 633 -48.13 -38.51 14.96
N HIS A 634 -47.15 -38.60 15.89
CA HIS A 634 -46.23 -39.73 16.24
C HIS A 634 -45.10 -40.15 15.25
N VAL A 635 -43.91 -40.68 15.64
CA VAL A 635 -43.12 -40.80 16.90
C VAL A 635 -41.69 -41.27 16.52
N HIS A 636 -40.60 -40.73 17.10
CA HIS A 636 -39.51 -41.53 17.72
C HIS A 636 -38.34 -40.75 18.39
N THR A 637 -38.20 -40.98 19.70
CA THR A 637 -36.96 -41.10 20.53
C THR A 637 -35.81 -40.06 20.50
N LYS A 638 -35.56 -39.48 21.68
CA LYS A 638 -34.44 -38.60 22.07
C LYS A 638 -33.06 -39.27 22.06
N SER A 639 -32.02 -38.49 21.78
CA SER A 639 -30.81 -38.43 22.62
C SER A 639 -29.98 -37.16 22.35
N THR A 640 -30.29 -36.06 23.05
CA THR A 640 -29.41 -34.88 23.09
C THR A 640 -29.27 -34.43 24.54
N LYS A 641 -28.04 -34.28 25.01
CA LYS A 641 -27.71 -33.70 26.32
C LYS A 641 -26.34 -33.04 26.26
N LEU A 642 -26.31 -31.77 25.86
CA LEU A 642 -25.10 -30.95 25.80
C LEU A 642 -25.43 -29.50 26.12
N ILE A 643 -24.48 -28.82 26.76
CA ILE A 643 -24.50 -27.40 27.18
C ILE A 643 -25.46 -27.10 28.35
N SER A 644 -24.94 -27.24 29.57
CA SER A 644 -25.42 -26.48 30.74
C SER A 644 -24.80 -25.07 30.72
N THR A 645 -25.62 -24.05 30.97
CA THR A 645 -25.21 -22.65 31.04
C THR A 645 -24.64 -22.30 32.43
N ASP A 646 -23.32 -22.32 32.59
CA ASP A 646 -22.68 -21.73 33.78
C ASP A 646 -22.56 -20.21 33.61
N SER A 647 -23.28 -19.47 34.44
CA SER A 647 -23.31 -18.01 34.46
C SER A 647 -22.24 -17.42 35.38
N ASN A 648 -21.40 -16.52 34.88
CA ASN A 648 -20.68 -15.52 35.68
C ASN A 648 -20.18 -14.36 34.80
N GLY A 649 -20.46 -13.11 35.18
CA GLY A 649 -19.80 -11.93 34.59
C GLY A 649 -20.68 -10.94 33.80
N ALA A 650 -21.70 -10.38 34.45
CA ALA A 650 -22.30 -9.05 34.21
C ALA A 650 -22.38 -8.47 32.77
N SER A 651 -23.60 -8.40 32.22
CA SER A 651 -24.05 -7.23 31.47
C SER A 651 -25.51 -6.91 31.81
N ASN A 652 -25.80 -5.62 32.03
CA ASN A 652 -27.07 -5.14 32.59
C ASN A 652 -28.02 -4.71 31.45
N HIS A 653 -28.65 -5.67 30.77
CA HIS A 653 -29.72 -5.40 29.80
C HIS A 653 -30.97 -6.25 30.07
N SER A 654 -31.73 -5.81 31.07
CA SER A 654 -33.09 -6.30 31.33
C SER A 654 -34.07 -5.83 30.27
N TYR A 655 -34.19 -6.52 29.13
CA TYR A 655 -35.39 -6.59 28.27
C TYR A 655 -35.19 -7.60 27.10
N GLN A 656 -34.97 -8.88 27.40
CA GLN A 656 -35.11 -9.95 26.40
C GLN A 656 -35.90 -11.13 26.96
N ARG A 657 -36.78 -11.69 26.11
CA ARG A 657 -37.46 -12.97 26.34
C ARG A 657 -36.39 -14.05 26.35
N GLU A 658 -36.45 -15.00 27.29
CA GLU A 658 -35.44 -16.07 27.37
C GLU A 658 -35.34 -16.82 26.02
N TRP A 659 -34.10 -17.01 25.57
CA TRP A 659 -33.80 -17.76 24.35
C TRP A 659 -33.99 -19.26 24.61
N THR A 660 -34.76 -19.93 23.76
CA THR A 660 -35.17 -21.32 23.95
C THR A 660 -34.37 -22.31 23.10
N ASP A 661 -34.25 -23.56 23.57
CA ASP A 661 -33.58 -24.64 22.83
C ASP A 661 -34.19 -24.84 21.42
N ASP A 662 -35.51 -24.68 21.27
CA ASP A 662 -36.20 -24.76 19.98
C ASP A 662 -35.74 -23.64 19.02
N GLN A 663 -35.47 -22.43 19.52
CA GLN A 663 -34.93 -21.32 18.72
C GLN A 663 -33.48 -21.55 18.32
N GLU A 664 -32.66 -22.12 19.22
CA GLU A 664 -31.27 -22.49 18.91
C GLU A 664 -31.22 -23.56 17.80
N GLN A 665 -32.06 -24.60 17.88
CA GLN A 665 -32.18 -25.63 16.85
C GLN A 665 -32.62 -25.08 15.49
N ILE A 666 -33.50 -24.08 15.46
CA ILE A 666 -33.91 -23.41 14.20
C ILE A 666 -32.72 -22.68 13.55
N LEU A 667 -31.83 -22.05 14.32
CA LEU A 667 -30.62 -21.42 13.78
C LEU A 667 -29.56 -22.43 13.34
N LEU A 668 -29.41 -23.54 14.06
CA LEU A 668 -28.39 -24.56 13.78
C LEU A 668 -28.81 -25.59 12.73
N GLY A 669 -30.09 -25.69 12.35
CA GLY A 669 -30.58 -26.67 11.37
C GLY A 669 -29.73 -26.89 10.10
N PRO A 670 -29.25 -25.83 9.40
CA PRO A 670 -28.33 -25.98 8.26
C PRO A 670 -26.96 -26.60 8.63
N PHE A 671 -26.42 -26.24 9.80
CA PHE A 671 -25.16 -26.77 10.34
C PHE A 671 -25.31 -28.23 10.78
N ASP A 672 -26.34 -28.55 11.57
CA ASP A 672 -26.63 -29.90 12.07
C ASP A 672 -26.87 -30.86 10.90
N TYR A 673 -27.55 -30.39 9.85
CA TYR A 673 -27.72 -31.15 8.61
C TYR A 673 -26.37 -31.52 7.97
N LEU A 674 -25.46 -30.56 7.77
CA LEU A 674 -24.16 -30.84 7.15
C LEU A 674 -23.23 -31.67 8.06
N GLU A 675 -23.32 -31.49 9.37
CA GLU A 675 -22.60 -32.33 10.35
C GLU A 675 -23.06 -33.79 10.29
N SER A 676 -24.37 -34.03 10.12
CA SER A 676 -24.94 -35.39 10.03
C SER A 676 -24.46 -36.21 8.81
N LEU A 677 -23.92 -35.55 7.77
CA LEU A 677 -23.45 -36.23 6.56
C LEU A 677 -22.07 -36.87 6.76
N PRO A 678 -21.83 -38.13 6.34
CA PRO A 678 -20.56 -38.83 6.60
C PRO A 678 -19.34 -38.17 5.95
N GLY A 679 -18.45 -37.60 6.78
CA GLY A 679 -17.20 -36.96 6.37
C GLY A 679 -15.96 -37.88 6.43
N LYS A 680 -14.85 -37.46 5.80
CA LYS A 680 -13.56 -38.20 5.84
C LYS A 680 -12.78 -38.08 7.17
N ASN A 681 -13.26 -37.23 8.09
CA ASN A 681 -12.63 -36.85 9.37
C ASN A 681 -11.10 -36.63 9.32
N ILE A 682 -10.61 -35.93 8.30
CA ILE A 682 -9.17 -35.68 8.10
C ILE A 682 -8.62 -34.69 9.13
N ARG A 683 -9.42 -33.68 9.53
CA ARG A 683 -8.99 -32.61 10.43
C ARG A 683 -8.71 -33.09 11.87
N SER A 684 -9.55 -33.95 12.46
CA SER A 684 -9.21 -34.56 13.76
C SER A 684 -7.98 -35.47 13.64
N GLN A 685 -7.87 -36.29 12.59
CA GLN A 685 -6.65 -37.09 12.37
C GLN A 685 -5.39 -36.23 12.25
N PHE A 686 -5.49 -35.04 11.63
CA PHE A 686 -4.38 -34.07 11.53
C PHE A 686 -4.04 -33.47 12.90
N ILE A 687 -5.03 -32.96 13.63
CA ILE A 687 -4.87 -32.42 14.99
C ILE A 687 -4.22 -33.47 15.91
N GLN A 688 -4.72 -34.71 15.92
CA GLN A 688 -4.17 -35.81 16.72
C GLN A 688 -2.74 -36.19 16.31
N ALA A 689 -2.42 -36.19 15.01
CA ALA A 689 -1.07 -36.50 14.52
C ALA A 689 -0.03 -35.44 14.91
N PHE A 690 -0.40 -34.16 14.91
CA PHE A 690 0.47 -33.09 15.41
C PHE A 690 0.48 -33.04 16.94
N ASN A 691 -0.61 -33.40 17.61
CA ASN A 691 -0.66 -33.48 19.07
C ASN A 691 0.24 -34.59 19.65
N SER A 692 0.64 -35.62 18.89
CA SER A 692 1.67 -36.56 19.38
C SER A 692 3.04 -35.90 19.56
N TRP A 693 3.32 -34.79 18.87
CA TRP A 693 4.47 -33.92 19.14
C TRP A 693 4.17 -32.85 20.20
N LEU A 694 3.02 -32.17 20.12
CA LEU A 694 2.72 -31.01 20.99
C LEU A 694 2.24 -31.39 22.41
N GLN A 695 1.68 -32.59 22.58
CA GLN A 695 1.30 -33.20 23.87
C GLN A 695 0.46 -32.27 24.78
N VAL A 696 -0.54 -31.60 24.20
CA VAL A 696 -1.37 -30.63 24.94
C VAL A 696 -2.31 -31.35 25.93
N PRO A 697 -2.75 -30.68 27.01
CA PRO A 697 -3.74 -31.24 27.94
C PRO A 697 -5.05 -31.62 27.23
N THR A 698 -5.67 -32.74 27.62
CA THR A 698 -6.89 -33.26 26.96
C THR A 698 -8.02 -32.23 26.85
N ALA A 699 -8.27 -31.44 27.90
CA ALA A 699 -9.29 -30.39 27.88
C ALA A 699 -8.97 -29.24 26.90
N HIS A 700 -7.69 -28.98 26.61
CA HIS A 700 -7.26 -28.02 25.59
C HIS A 700 -7.48 -28.60 24.19
N LEU A 701 -7.10 -29.87 24.00
CA LEU A 701 -7.29 -30.61 22.75
C LEU A 701 -8.77 -30.66 22.35
N GLU A 702 -9.67 -30.99 23.28
CA GLU A 702 -11.13 -31.07 23.05
C GLU A 702 -11.72 -29.73 22.59
N VAL A 703 -11.28 -28.61 23.18
CA VAL A 703 -11.72 -27.26 22.78
C VAL A 703 -11.24 -26.92 21.37
N VAL A 704 -9.99 -27.23 21.04
CA VAL A 704 -9.43 -26.99 19.69
C VAL A 704 -10.10 -27.87 18.63
N GLU A 705 -10.24 -29.18 18.87
CA GLU A 705 -10.91 -30.10 17.95
C GLU A 705 -12.36 -29.65 17.68
N LYS A 706 -13.10 -29.27 18.72
CA LYS A 706 -14.48 -28.79 18.58
C LYS A 706 -14.55 -27.48 17.78
N ALA A 707 -13.74 -26.48 18.13
CA ALA A 707 -13.76 -25.19 17.45
C ALA A 707 -13.36 -25.29 15.97
N ILE A 708 -12.34 -26.10 15.63
CA ILE A 708 -11.94 -26.36 14.24
C ILE A 708 -13.01 -27.14 13.47
N SER A 709 -13.71 -28.09 14.11
CA SER A 709 -14.84 -28.79 13.49
C SER A 709 -16.00 -27.84 13.17
N MET A 710 -16.36 -26.97 14.12
CA MET A 710 -17.38 -25.94 13.95
C MET A 710 -17.03 -24.97 12.83
N LEU A 711 -15.82 -24.41 12.84
CA LEU A 711 -15.32 -23.53 11.78
C LEU A 711 -15.36 -24.19 10.40
N HIS A 712 -14.87 -25.42 10.30
CA HIS A 712 -14.83 -26.13 9.03
C HIS A 712 -16.22 -26.38 8.46
N THR A 713 -17.17 -26.84 9.28
CA THR A 713 -18.54 -27.11 8.82
C THR A 713 -19.25 -25.79 8.48
N ALA A 714 -19.06 -24.73 9.27
CA ALA A 714 -19.58 -23.40 8.97
C ALA A 714 -19.02 -22.82 7.67
N SER A 715 -17.71 -22.93 7.42
CA SER A 715 -17.09 -22.42 6.21
C SER A 715 -17.58 -23.15 4.96
N LEU A 716 -17.85 -24.47 5.06
CA LEU A 716 -18.45 -25.22 3.96
C LEU A 716 -19.87 -24.76 3.60
N LEU A 717 -20.68 -24.32 4.58
CA LEU A 717 -22.03 -23.78 4.30
C LEU A 717 -21.97 -22.47 3.51
N VAL A 718 -20.98 -21.64 3.77
CA VAL A 718 -20.76 -20.36 3.08
C VAL A 718 -20.15 -20.61 1.70
N ASP A 719 -19.12 -21.45 1.60
CA ASP A 719 -18.47 -21.91 0.36
C ASP A 719 -19.50 -22.55 -0.60
N ASP A 720 -20.40 -23.43 -0.11
CA ASP A 720 -21.51 -24.00 -0.90
C ASP A 720 -22.43 -22.93 -1.54
N ILE A 721 -22.62 -21.79 -0.87
CA ILE A 721 -23.43 -20.67 -1.39
C ILE A 721 -22.63 -19.87 -2.43
N GLU A 722 -21.39 -19.53 -2.09
CA GLU A 722 -20.51 -18.71 -2.92
C GLU A 722 -20.17 -19.39 -4.26
N ASP A 723 -19.93 -20.70 -4.27
CA ASP A 723 -19.69 -21.51 -5.48
C ASP A 723 -20.99 -21.99 -6.16
N SER A 724 -22.17 -21.72 -5.57
CA SER A 724 -23.47 -22.18 -6.07
C SER A 724 -23.53 -23.71 -6.29
N SER A 725 -22.87 -24.46 -5.41
CA SER A 725 -22.73 -25.91 -5.49
C SER A 725 -24.10 -26.60 -5.40
N LEU A 726 -24.26 -27.74 -6.06
CA LEU A 726 -25.54 -28.48 -6.06
C LEU A 726 -25.56 -29.63 -5.04
N LEU A 727 -24.41 -30.29 -4.85
CA LEU A 727 -24.27 -31.47 -4.00
C LEU A 727 -23.06 -31.33 -3.08
N ARG A 728 -23.23 -31.72 -1.81
CA ARG A 728 -22.12 -31.88 -0.85
C ARG A 728 -22.21 -33.28 -0.24
N ARG A 729 -21.12 -34.05 -0.33
CA ARG A 729 -21.03 -35.46 0.12
C ARG A 729 -22.09 -36.39 -0.51
N GLY A 730 -22.55 -36.09 -1.74
CA GLY A 730 -23.57 -36.85 -2.46
C GLY A 730 -25.01 -36.60 -2.02
N GLN A 731 -25.26 -35.56 -1.21
CA GLN A 731 -26.59 -35.09 -0.82
C GLN A 731 -26.78 -33.63 -1.25
N PRO A 732 -28.01 -33.11 -1.34
CA PRO A 732 -28.25 -31.69 -1.63
C PRO A 732 -27.56 -30.79 -0.61
N VAL A 733 -27.01 -29.67 -1.07
CA VAL A 733 -26.43 -28.62 -0.22
C VAL A 733 -27.47 -28.00 0.73
N ALA A 734 -27.02 -27.53 1.89
CA ALA A 734 -27.92 -27.01 2.93
C ALA A 734 -28.77 -25.83 2.45
N HIS A 735 -28.22 -24.92 1.64
CA HIS A 735 -28.96 -23.76 1.13
C HIS A 735 -30.09 -24.12 0.16
N SER A 736 -30.06 -25.32 -0.45
CA SER A 736 -31.16 -25.84 -1.28
C SER A 736 -32.31 -26.43 -0.45
N ILE A 737 -32.10 -26.69 0.85
CA ILE A 737 -33.09 -27.27 1.78
C ILE A 737 -33.67 -26.18 2.70
N PHE A 738 -32.80 -25.36 3.29
CA PHE A 738 -33.15 -24.33 4.29
C PHE A 738 -33.22 -22.92 3.69
N GLY A 739 -32.78 -22.74 2.45
CA GLY A 739 -32.70 -21.43 1.78
C GLY A 739 -31.42 -20.66 2.12
N THR A 740 -30.91 -19.92 1.13
CA THR A 740 -29.64 -19.18 1.19
C THR A 740 -29.50 -18.30 2.43
N ALA A 741 -30.53 -17.52 2.78
CA ALA A 741 -30.47 -16.61 3.91
C ALA A 741 -30.31 -17.33 5.27
N GLN A 742 -31.03 -18.43 5.49
CA GLN A 742 -30.91 -19.21 6.73
C GLN A 742 -29.57 -19.91 6.81
N THR A 743 -29.11 -20.53 5.72
CA THR A 743 -27.80 -21.21 5.67
C THR A 743 -26.63 -20.24 5.85
N PHE A 744 -26.65 -19.07 5.20
CA PHE A 744 -25.63 -18.04 5.35
C PHE A 744 -25.58 -17.49 6.79
N ASN A 745 -26.75 -17.21 7.39
CA ASN A 745 -26.83 -16.78 8.78
C ASN A 745 -26.34 -17.87 9.75
N SER A 746 -26.68 -19.14 9.50
CA SER A 746 -26.23 -20.28 10.31
C SER A 746 -24.71 -20.43 10.29
N GLY A 747 -24.07 -20.36 9.11
CA GLY A 747 -22.62 -20.40 9.00
C GLY A 747 -21.94 -19.27 9.78
N ASN A 748 -22.37 -18.02 9.57
CA ASN A 748 -21.82 -16.86 10.28
C ASN A 748 -22.08 -16.90 11.80
N TYR A 749 -23.25 -17.37 12.23
CA TYR A 749 -23.56 -17.56 13.66
C TYR A 749 -22.59 -18.56 14.30
N VAL A 750 -22.31 -19.68 13.63
CA VAL A 750 -21.38 -20.70 14.12
C VAL A 750 -19.94 -20.20 14.20
N TYR A 751 -19.51 -19.24 13.36
CA TYR A 751 -18.23 -18.56 13.58
C TYR A 751 -18.17 -17.92 14.99
N PHE A 752 -19.18 -17.13 15.38
CA PHE A 752 -19.22 -16.57 16.74
C PHE A 752 -19.32 -17.64 17.85
N LEU A 753 -20.00 -18.76 17.59
CA LEU A 753 -20.02 -19.89 18.53
C LEU A 753 -18.64 -20.57 18.66
N ALA A 754 -17.88 -20.69 17.57
CA ALA A 754 -16.52 -21.23 17.59
C ALA A 754 -15.56 -20.29 18.34
N LEU A 755 -15.68 -18.96 18.15
CA LEU A 755 -14.96 -17.96 18.95
C LEU A 755 -15.28 -18.10 20.45
N ARG A 756 -16.56 -18.31 20.81
CA ARG A 756 -17.00 -18.57 22.19
C ARG A 756 -16.41 -19.87 22.76
N GLU A 757 -16.18 -20.88 21.92
CA GLU A 757 -15.50 -22.12 22.31
C GLU A 757 -13.99 -21.87 22.54
N ILE A 758 -13.30 -21.17 21.63
CA ILE A 758 -11.89 -20.76 21.78
C ILE A 758 -11.65 -19.92 23.04
N HIS A 759 -12.60 -19.06 23.42
CA HIS A 759 -12.50 -18.27 24.64
C HIS A 759 -12.31 -19.12 25.92
N LYS A 760 -12.72 -20.40 25.91
CA LYS A 760 -12.48 -21.34 27.02
C LYS A 760 -11.01 -21.69 27.23
N LEU A 761 -10.14 -21.47 26.23
CA LEU A 761 -8.69 -21.60 26.38
C LEU A 761 -8.09 -20.52 27.30
N ARG A 762 -8.86 -19.46 27.64
CA ARG A 762 -8.48 -18.37 28.56
C ARG A 762 -7.15 -17.68 28.21
N SER A 763 -6.81 -17.67 26.92
CA SER A 763 -5.61 -17.03 26.38
C SER A 763 -6.03 -15.93 25.40
N PRO A 764 -5.68 -14.65 25.62
CA PRO A 764 -5.92 -13.59 24.65
C PRO A 764 -5.30 -13.91 23.29
N ARG A 765 -4.12 -14.54 23.28
CA ARG A 765 -3.42 -14.99 22.08
C ARG A 765 -4.23 -16.00 21.26
N ALA A 766 -5.09 -16.81 21.88
CA ALA A 766 -5.98 -17.71 21.14
C ALA A 766 -7.07 -16.95 20.35
N ILE A 767 -7.50 -15.79 20.85
CA ILE A 767 -8.47 -14.92 20.18
C ILE A 767 -7.81 -14.20 19.01
N GLU A 768 -6.57 -13.72 19.18
CA GLU A 768 -5.76 -13.12 18.10
C GLU A 768 -5.57 -14.11 16.93
N ILE A 769 -5.04 -15.31 17.21
CA ILE A 769 -4.81 -16.35 16.19
C ILE A 769 -6.11 -16.72 15.47
N TYR A 770 -7.23 -16.79 16.20
CA TYR A 770 -8.55 -17.05 15.62
C TYR A 770 -9.01 -15.93 14.66
N ILE A 771 -8.86 -14.66 15.07
CA ILE A 771 -9.23 -13.49 14.26
C ILE A 771 -8.35 -13.43 13.00
N ASP A 772 -7.03 -13.54 13.16
CA ASP A 772 -6.07 -13.51 12.06
C ASP A 772 -6.34 -14.64 11.06
N ALA A 773 -6.61 -15.87 11.54
CA ALA A 773 -6.94 -16.99 10.67
C ALA A 773 -8.25 -16.79 9.90
N LEU A 774 -9.29 -16.19 10.51
CA LEU A 774 -10.51 -15.84 9.78
C LEU A 774 -10.28 -14.73 8.75
N ILE A 775 -9.45 -13.73 9.04
CA ILE A 775 -9.08 -12.68 8.09
C ILE A 775 -8.36 -13.29 6.88
N HIS A 776 -7.37 -14.17 7.11
CA HIS A 776 -6.69 -14.88 6.02
C HIS A 776 -7.65 -15.76 5.22
N LEU A 777 -8.52 -16.54 5.88
CA LEU A 777 -9.51 -17.40 5.23
C LEU A 777 -10.39 -16.62 4.24
N HIS A 778 -10.92 -15.45 4.65
CA HIS A 778 -11.74 -14.60 3.80
C HIS A 778 -10.93 -13.87 2.72
N ARG A 779 -9.67 -13.50 2.97
CA ARG A 779 -8.76 -12.96 1.93
C ARG A 779 -8.52 -13.99 0.82
N GLY A 780 -8.21 -15.24 1.18
CA GLY A 780 -8.03 -16.33 0.23
C GLY A 780 -9.30 -16.63 -0.55
N GLN A 781 -10.45 -16.75 0.14
CA GLN A 781 -11.76 -16.93 -0.49
C GLN A 781 -12.09 -15.80 -1.47
N GLY A 782 -11.86 -14.54 -1.08
CA GLY A 782 -12.12 -13.37 -1.90
C GLY A 782 -11.32 -13.34 -3.20
N MET A 783 -10.05 -13.80 -3.18
CA MET A 783 -9.23 -13.90 -4.40
C MET A 783 -9.69 -15.04 -5.33
N ASP A 784 -10.06 -16.20 -4.78
CA ASP A 784 -10.63 -17.34 -5.53
C ASP A 784 -11.91 -16.90 -6.28
N VAL A 785 -12.81 -16.21 -5.58
CA VAL A 785 -14.04 -15.61 -6.14
C VAL A 785 -13.72 -14.51 -7.16
N PHE A 786 -12.79 -13.61 -6.86
CA PHE A 786 -12.42 -12.52 -7.77
C PHE A 786 -11.89 -13.06 -9.11
N TRP A 787 -10.98 -14.03 -9.10
CA TRP A 787 -10.46 -14.62 -10.35
C TRP A 787 -11.56 -15.33 -11.14
N ARG A 788 -12.37 -16.14 -10.47
CA ARG A 788 -13.52 -16.87 -11.04
C ARG A 788 -14.47 -15.94 -11.80
N ASP A 789 -14.83 -14.80 -11.20
CA ASP A 789 -15.87 -13.92 -11.75
C ASP A 789 -15.32 -12.77 -12.62
N SER A 790 -14.07 -12.35 -12.43
CA SER A 790 -13.35 -11.46 -13.38
C SER A 790 -12.79 -12.20 -14.61
N LEU A 791 -12.65 -13.53 -14.53
CA LEU A 791 -11.99 -14.41 -15.49
C LEU A 791 -10.49 -14.12 -15.69
N ILE A 792 -9.86 -13.43 -14.74
CA ILE A 792 -8.42 -13.19 -14.70
C ILE A 792 -7.75 -14.45 -14.14
N CYS A 793 -7.02 -15.18 -14.99
CA CYS A 793 -6.25 -16.34 -14.56
C CYS A 793 -5.05 -15.88 -13.68
N PRO A 794 -4.92 -16.37 -12.44
CA PRO A 794 -3.78 -16.06 -11.58
C PRO A 794 -2.45 -16.57 -12.16
N THR A 795 -1.33 -16.15 -11.57
CA THR A 795 -0.08 -16.90 -11.67
C THR A 795 -0.10 -18.13 -10.75
N GLU A 796 0.86 -19.03 -10.90
CA GLU A 796 1.01 -20.16 -9.96
C GLU A 796 1.40 -19.67 -8.57
N GLU A 797 2.18 -18.59 -8.47
CA GLU A 797 2.56 -17.93 -7.21
C GLU A 797 1.33 -17.32 -6.52
N ASP A 798 0.53 -16.52 -7.22
CA ASP A 798 -0.73 -15.98 -6.70
C ASP A 798 -1.65 -17.09 -6.19
N TYR A 799 -1.78 -18.19 -6.95
CA TYR A 799 -2.60 -19.33 -6.55
C TYR A 799 -2.08 -19.97 -5.25
N LEU A 800 -0.78 -20.18 -5.10
CA LEU A 800 -0.18 -20.75 -3.88
C LEU A 800 -0.38 -19.84 -2.66
N ASP A 801 -0.33 -18.52 -2.85
CA ASP A 801 -0.64 -17.54 -1.82
C ASP A 801 -2.13 -17.55 -1.44
N MET A 802 -3.04 -17.65 -2.41
CA MET A 802 -4.48 -17.81 -2.14
C MET A 802 -4.74 -19.10 -1.34
N VAL A 803 -4.14 -20.22 -1.71
CA VAL A 803 -4.29 -21.48 -0.99
C VAL A 803 -3.72 -21.41 0.42
N SER A 804 -2.58 -20.73 0.60
CA SER A 804 -1.98 -20.49 1.91
C SER A 804 -2.90 -19.65 2.81
N ASN A 805 -3.58 -18.65 2.25
CA ASN A 805 -4.56 -17.83 2.95
C ASN A 805 -5.91 -18.55 3.19
N LYS A 806 -6.37 -19.41 2.27
CA LYS A 806 -7.63 -20.17 2.36
C LYS A 806 -7.46 -21.45 3.18
N THR A 807 -7.06 -22.54 2.53
CA THR A 807 -6.98 -23.88 3.14
C THR A 807 -5.81 -23.99 4.13
N GLY A 808 -4.68 -23.32 3.85
CA GLY A 808 -3.52 -23.26 4.74
C GLY A 808 -3.83 -22.64 6.09
N ALA A 809 -4.48 -21.46 6.10
CA ALA A 809 -4.82 -20.74 7.33
C ALA A 809 -5.66 -21.57 8.32
N LEU A 810 -6.62 -22.38 7.86
CA LEU A 810 -7.42 -23.24 8.74
C LEU A 810 -6.60 -24.40 9.34
N PHE A 811 -5.59 -24.92 8.63
CA PHE A 811 -4.65 -25.89 9.19
C PHE A 811 -3.67 -25.22 10.17
N CYS A 812 -3.17 -24.03 9.85
CA CYS A 812 -2.31 -23.25 10.76
C CYS A 812 -3.03 -22.93 12.07
N LEU A 813 -4.26 -22.40 12.00
CA LEU A 813 -5.11 -22.12 13.16
C LEU A 813 -5.20 -23.32 14.12
N ALA A 814 -5.41 -24.52 13.59
CA ALA A 814 -5.50 -25.72 14.42
C ALA A 814 -4.20 -26.00 15.19
N ILE A 815 -3.04 -25.84 14.55
CA ILE A 815 -1.73 -26.14 15.17
C ILE A 815 -1.24 -25.01 16.06
N GLU A 816 -1.47 -23.76 15.68
CA GLU A 816 -1.16 -22.58 16.48
C GLU A 816 -1.99 -22.56 17.78
N LEU A 817 -3.27 -22.92 17.72
CA LEU A 817 -4.09 -23.11 18.91
C LEU A 817 -3.61 -24.26 19.80
N LEU A 818 -3.10 -25.36 19.24
CA LEU A 818 -2.45 -26.41 20.04
C LEU A 818 -1.15 -25.91 20.69
N GLN A 819 -0.33 -25.15 19.96
CA GLN A 819 0.94 -24.63 20.47
C GLN A 819 0.76 -23.75 21.72
N ILE A 820 -0.38 -23.06 21.88
CA ILE A 820 -0.72 -22.33 23.12
C ILE A 820 -0.78 -23.25 24.36
N GLY A 821 -1.25 -24.49 24.19
CA GLY A 821 -1.36 -25.50 25.25
C GLY A 821 -0.14 -26.43 25.36
N SER A 822 0.89 -26.20 24.54
CA SER A 822 2.06 -27.07 24.37
C SER A 822 3.24 -26.61 25.22
N LEU A 823 3.91 -27.54 25.89
CA LEU A 823 5.25 -27.30 26.46
C LEU A 823 6.37 -27.40 25.40
N VAL A 824 6.07 -27.99 24.24
CA VAL A 824 7.00 -28.12 23.11
C VAL A 824 6.95 -26.85 22.27
N GLN A 825 8.06 -26.10 22.31
CA GLN A 825 8.24 -24.83 21.62
C GLN A 825 9.06 -25.04 20.34
N VAL A 826 8.39 -25.36 19.25
CA VAL A 826 8.94 -25.58 17.92
C VAL A 826 8.01 -24.97 16.87
N ASP A 827 8.56 -24.37 15.83
CA ASP A 827 7.75 -23.84 14.73
C ASP A 827 7.33 -24.97 13.78
N LEU A 828 6.01 -25.18 13.68
CA LEU A 828 5.39 -26.16 12.80
C LEU A 828 4.64 -25.49 11.65
N VAL A 829 4.50 -24.16 11.67
CA VAL A 829 3.69 -23.40 10.69
C VAL A 829 4.17 -23.60 9.24
N PRO A 830 5.49 -23.61 8.91
CA PRO A 830 5.95 -23.86 7.55
C PRO A 830 5.50 -25.22 7.01
N LEU A 831 5.67 -26.30 7.79
CA LEU A 831 5.22 -27.65 7.41
C LEU A 831 3.70 -27.70 7.25
N VAL A 832 2.96 -27.05 8.16
CA VAL A 832 1.49 -27.05 8.17
C VAL A 832 0.92 -26.27 6.97
N ARG A 833 1.54 -25.15 6.58
CA ARG A 833 1.20 -24.43 5.34
C ARG A 833 1.43 -25.31 4.11
N LEU A 834 2.57 -25.99 4.03
CA LEU A 834 2.90 -26.92 2.94
C LEU A 834 1.91 -28.09 2.86
N PHE A 835 1.47 -28.64 4.00
CA PHE A 835 0.36 -29.60 4.05
C PHE A 835 -0.95 -29.04 3.48
N GLY A 836 -1.29 -27.78 3.77
CA GLY A 836 -2.45 -27.10 3.21
C GLY A 836 -2.39 -26.92 1.69
N ILE A 837 -1.22 -26.54 1.18
CA ILE A 837 -0.94 -26.43 -0.27
C ILE A 837 -1.10 -27.78 -0.96
N ILE A 838 -0.40 -28.81 -0.48
CA ILE A 838 -0.47 -30.17 -1.03
C ILE A 838 -1.92 -30.70 -1.00
N PHE A 839 -2.63 -30.49 0.11
CA PHE A 839 -4.03 -30.89 0.25
C PHE A 839 -4.93 -30.27 -0.82
N GLN A 840 -4.83 -28.95 -1.05
CA GLN A 840 -5.68 -28.27 -2.02
C GLN A 840 -5.38 -28.71 -3.45
N ILE A 841 -4.10 -28.76 -3.85
CA ILE A 841 -3.71 -29.20 -5.19
C ILE A 841 -4.14 -30.66 -5.46
N CYS A 842 -4.16 -31.51 -4.43
CA CYS A 842 -4.74 -32.84 -4.53
C CYS A 842 -6.27 -32.83 -4.68
N ASP A 843 -7.02 -31.99 -3.95
CA ASP A 843 -8.49 -31.90 -4.10
C ASP A 843 -8.88 -31.38 -5.49
N ASP A 844 -8.18 -30.35 -5.98
CA ASP A 844 -8.30 -29.78 -7.33
C ASP A 844 -8.07 -30.84 -8.42
N TYR A 845 -6.98 -31.61 -8.31
CA TYR A 845 -6.71 -32.71 -9.25
C TYR A 845 -7.80 -33.79 -9.21
N LEU A 846 -8.23 -34.17 -8.01
CA LEU A 846 -9.25 -35.20 -7.80
C LEU A 846 -10.64 -34.73 -8.26
N ASN A 847 -10.96 -33.44 -8.23
CA ASN A 847 -12.19 -32.88 -8.81
C ASN A 847 -12.26 -33.15 -10.32
N LEU A 848 -11.12 -33.02 -11.01
CA LEU A 848 -11.01 -33.24 -12.45
C LEU A 848 -10.86 -34.71 -12.87
N LYS A 849 -10.26 -35.55 -12.03
CA LYS A 849 -9.87 -36.93 -12.41
C LYS A 849 -10.51 -38.07 -11.62
N SER A 850 -11.07 -37.86 -10.42
CA SER A 850 -11.49 -38.96 -9.56
C SER A 850 -12.90 -39.49 -9.87
N PRO A 851 -13.07 -40.79 -10.19
CA PRO A 851 -14.39 -41.42 -10.30
C PRO A 851 -15.21 -41.37 -9.00
N THR A 852 -14.55 -41.21 -7.85
CA THR A 852 -15.21 -41.07 -6.55
C THR A 852 -15.74 -39.65 -6.32
N TYR A 853 -15.09 -38.63 -6.89
CA TYR A 853 -15.59 -37.25 -6.83
C TYR A 853 -16.78 -37.10 -7.78
N LEU A 854 -16.70 -37.68 -8.98
CA LEU A 854 -17.82 -37.80 -9.93
C LEU A 854 -19.14 -38.27 -9.28
N GLN A 855 -19.07 -39.25 -8.36
CA GLN A 855 -20.24 -39.77 -7.65
C GLN A 855 -20.73 -38.93 -6.45
N LYS A 856 -19.91 -38.04 -5.89
CA LYS A 856 -20.17 -37.34 -4.62
C LYS A 856 -20.32 -35.82 -4.73
N LYS A 857 -19.86 -35.28 -5.85
CA LYS A 857 -19.80 -33.86 -6.20
C LYS A 857 -20.51 -33.74 -7.56
N GLY A 858 -19.77 -34.05 -8.63
CA GLY A 858 -20.27 -34.19 -9.99
C GLY A 858 -19.08 -34.38 -10.94
N LEU A 859 -19.33 -34.46 -12.25
CA LEU A 859 -18.23 -34.40 -13.21
C LEU A 859 -17.62 -32.99 -13.16
N CYS A 860 -16.34 -32.88 -12.81
CA CYS A 860 -15.55 -31.65 -12.85
C CYS A 860 -16.33 -30.41 -12.36
N GLU A 861 -16.66 -30.38 -11.06
CA GLU A 861 -17.37 -29.25 -10.48
C GLU A 861 -16.59 -27.94 -10.60
N ASP A 862 -15.26 -27.95 -10.51
CA ASP A 862 -14.43 -26.75 -10.73
C ASP A 862 -14.76 -26.04 -12.05
N LEU A 863 -15.00 -26.81 -13.13
CA LEU A 863 -15.40 -26.26 -14.43
C LEU A 863 -16.82 -25.69 -14.41
N THR A 864 -17.70 -26.25 -13.59
CA THR A 864 -19.09 -25.80 -13.40
C THR A 864 -19.13 -24.50 -12.58
N GLU A 865 -18.26 -24.39 -11.58
CA GLU A 865 -18.10 -23.21 -10.72
C GLU A 865 -17.39 -22.07 -11.48
N GLY A 866 -16.60 -22.41 -12.50
CA GLY A 866 -15.74 -21.49 -13.27
C GLY A 866 -14.39 -21.24 -12.59
N LYS A 867 -13.99 -22.15 -11.70
CA LYS A 867 -12.88 -22.02 -10.77
C LYS A 867 -11.51 -22.16 -11.44
N PHE A 868 -10.53 -21.39 -10.98
CA PHE A 868 -9.14 -21.48 -11.41
C PHE A 868 -8.35 -22.45 -10.51
N SER A 869 -8.72 -23.73 -10.56
CA SER A 869 -7.98 -24.78 -9.83
C SER A 869 -6.59 -25.02 -10.42
N PHE A 870 -5.64 -25.54 -9.64
CA PHE A 870 -4.22 -25.58 -10.03
C PHE A 870 -3.95 -26.19 -11.44
N PRO A 871 -4.56 -27.34 -11.82
CA PRO A 871 -4.36 -27.90 -13.16
C PRO A 871 -4.95 -27.03 -14.28
N ILE A 872 -5.99 -26.26 -13.98
CA ILE A 872 -6.64 -25.32 -14.90
C ILE A 872 -5.75 -24.08 -15.11
N VAL A 873 -5.20 -23.52 -14.01
CA VAL A 873 -4.23 -22.42 -14.05
C VAL A 873 -3.03 -22.78 -14.91
N HIS A 874 -2.34 -23.88 -14.60
CA HIS A 874 -1.19 -24.32 -15.38
C HIS A 874 -1.55 -24.61 -16.85
N SER A 875 -2.73 -25.19 -17.14
CA SER A 875 -3.17 -25.46 -18.51
C SER A 875 -3.40 -24.17 -19.33
N ILE A 876 -4.02 -23.14 -18.74
CA ILE A 876 -4.20 -21.82 -19.37
C ILE A 876 -2.84 -21.15 -19.59
N ARG A 877 -1.97 -21.15 -18.56
CA ARG A 877 -0.66 -20.49 -18.61
C ARG A 877 0.33 -21.17 -19.54
N SER A 878 0.19 -22.48 -19.77
CA SER A 878 0.96 -23.23 -20.76
C SER A 878 0.71 -22.79 -22.21
N ASN A 879 -0.44 -22.16 -22.49
CA ASN A 879 -0.72 -21.57 -23.80
C ASN A 879 -1.61 -20.32 -23.67
N PRO A 880 -1.06 -19.15 -23.28
CA PRO A 880 -1.84 -17.95 -22.98
C PRO A 880 -2.62 -17.38 -24.18
N THR A 881 -2.22 -17.74 -25.41
CA THR A 881 -2.94 -17.34 -26.63
C THR A 881 -4.24 -18.11 -26.83
N ASN A 882 -4.41 -19.25 -26.16
CA ASN A 882 -5.52 -20.16 -26.37
C ASN A 882 -6.65 -19.94 -25.36
N ARG A 883 -7.65 -19.16 -25.76
CA ARG A 883 -8.79 -18.80 -24.91
C ARG A 883 -9.80 -19.94 -24.67
N ARG A 884 -9.56 -21.18 -25.14
CA ARG A 884 -10.54 -22.29 -25.03
C ARG A 884 -10.95 -22.56 -23.60
N LEU A 885 -10.00 -22.79 -22.69
CA LEU A 885 -10.33 -23.17 -21.31
C LEU A 885 -10.94 -21.99 -20.53
N ILE A 886 -10.42 -20.77 -20.69
CA ILE A 886 -11.04 -19.53 -20.15
C ILE A 886 -12.50 -19.38 -20.62
N ASN A 887 -12.76 -19.62 -21.90
CA ASN A 887 -14.12 -19.55 -22.45
C ASN A 887 -15.03 -20.65 -21.91
N VAL A 888 -14.50 -21.84 -21.58
CA VAL A 888 -15.25 -22.89 -20.88
C VAL A 888 -15.61 -22.43 -19.46
N LEU A 889 -14.65 -21.94 -18.67
CA LEU A 889 -14.90 -21.44 -17.32
C LEU A 889 -15.97 -20.34 -17.31
N LYS A 890 -15.89 -19.41 -18.28
CA LYS A 890 -16.89 -18.34 -18.47
C LYS A 890 -18.32 -18.86 -18.66
N GLN A 891 -18.50 -20.04 -19.26
CA GLN A 891 -19.83 -20.62 -19.47
C GLN A 891 -20.38 -21.37 -18.26
N LYS A 892 -19.56 -21.62 -17.22
CA LYS A 892 -19.93 -22.37 -16.01
C LYS A 892 -20.73 -23.66 -16.36
N PRO A 893 -20.23 -24.50 -17.29
CA PRO A 893 -21.01 -25.54 -17.96
C PRO A 893 -21.52 -26.62 -17.02
N ARG A 894 -22.82 -26.91 -17.13
CA ARG A 894 -23.45 -28.09 -16.52
C ARG A 894 -23.44 -29.32 -17.44
N ASP A 895 -23.19 -29.12 -18.73
CA ASP A 895 -23.12 -30.18 -19.75
C ASP A 895 -21.80 -30.96 -19.63
N ASP A 896 -21.93 -32.27 -19.39
CA ASP A 896 -20.82 -33.20 -19.28
C ASP A 896 -19.94 -33.26 -20.54
N ASP A 897 -20.49 -33.06 -21.74
CA ASP A 897 -19.70 -33.16 -22.98
C ASP A 897 -18.78 -31.94 -23.17
N ILE A 898 -19.19 -30.77 -22.69
CA ILE A 898 -18.32 -29.58 -22.60
C ILE A 898 -17.19 -29.83 -21.59
N LYS A 899 -17.48 -30.48 -20.47
CA LYS A 899 -16.47 -30.84 -19.45
C LYS A 899 -15.48 -31.88 -19.98
N ARG A 900 -15.95 -32.91 -20.69
CA ARG A 900 -15.10 -33.91 -21.37
C ARG A 900 -14.21 -33.25 -22.43
N TYR A 901 -14.73 -32.28 -23.19
CA TYR A 901 -13.94 -31.49 -24.13
C TYR A 901 -12.83 -30.68 -23.43
N ALA A 902 -13.16 -30.03 -22.31
CA ALA A 902 -12.18 -29.26 -21.52
C ALA A 902 -11.08 -30.16 -20.94
N LEU A 903 -11.43 -31.31 -20.35
CA LEU A 903 -10.46 -32.32 -19.90
C LEU A 903 -9.55 -32.79 -21.04
N ALA A 904 -10.12 -33.12 -22.21
CA ALA A 904 -9.35 -33.55 -23.38
C ALA A 904 -8.39 -32.47 -23.88
N TYR A 905 -8.75 -31.18 -23.76
CA TYR A 905 -7.83 -30.08 -24.03
C TYR A 905 -6.72 -29.98 -22.97
N MET A 906 -7.05 -30.11 -21.68
CA MET A 906 -6.08 -30.08 -20.58
C MET A 906 -5.01 -31.18 -20.71
N GLU A 907 -5.36 -32.37 -21.19
CA GLU A 907 -4.39 -33.42 -21.54
C GLU A 907 -3.35 -32.93 -22.55
N THR A 908 -3.74 -32.16 -23.58
CA THR A 908 -2.80 -31.63 -24.59
C THR A 908 -1.81 -30.59 -24.04
N THR A 909 -2.01 -30.12 -22.81
CA THR A 909 -1.09 -29.22 -22.10
C THR A 909 -0.22 -29.93 -21.05
N ASN A 910 -0.27 -31.28 -21.00
CA ASN A 910 0.41 -32.12 -20.00
C ASN A 910 0.13 -31.73 -18.53
N THR A 911 -0.95 -30.99 -18.26
CA THR A 911 -1.18 -30.37 -16.95
C THR A 911 -1.35 -31.39 -15.81
N PHE A 912 -1.87 -32.58 -16.13
CA PHE A 912 -2.05 -33.66 -15.17
C PHE A 912 -0.74 -34.41 -14.83
N GLU A 913 0.25 -34.38 -15.71
CA GLU A 913 1.61 -34.88 -15.43
C GLU A 913 2.37 -33.82 -14.62
N TYR A 914 2.33 -32.56 -15.06
CA TYR A 914 2.91 -31.43 -14.32
C TYR A 914 2.39 -31.34 -12.87
N THR A 915 1.07 -31.39 -12.66
CA THR A 915 0.49 -31.32 -11.30
C THR A 915 0.95 -32.48 -10.41
N ARG A 916 1.12 -33.67 -10.99
CA ARG A 916 1.58 -34.87 -10.29
C ARG A 916 3.04 -34.71 -9.84
N ASP A 917 3.90 -34.24 -10.72
CA ASP A 917 5.31 -33.98 -10.42
C ASP A 917 5.45 -32.85 -9.39
N PHE A 918 4.65 -31.78 -9.53
CA PHE A 918 4.60 -30.67 -8.57
C PHE A 918 4.21 -31.15 -7.17
N VAL A 919 3.13 -31.93 -7.04
CA VAL A 919 2.73 -32.57 -5.77
C VAL A 919 3.82 -33.51 -5.24
N SER A 920 4.50 -34.27 -6.10
CA SER A 920 5.60 -35.14 -5.68
C SER A 920 6.76 -34.35 -5.08
N ASN A 921 7.13 -33.21 -5.68
CA ASN A 921 8.19 -32.33 -5.19
C ASN A 921 7.83 -31.70 -3.83
N LEU A 922 6.62 -31.14 -3.70
CA LEU A 922 6.13 -30.60 -2.42
C LEU A 922 6.08 -31.66 -1.32
N LYS A 923 5.72 -32.91 -1.65
CA LYS A 923 5.74 -34.04 -0.70
C LYS A 923 7.16 -34.43 -0.28
N ALA A 924 8.14 -34.34 -1.17
CA ALA A 924 9.54 -34.56 -0.82
C ALA A 924 10.03 -33.47 0.15
N GLU A 925 9.75 -32.20 -0.13
CA GLU A 925 10.05 -31.06 0.75
C GLU A 925 9.39 -31.23 2.14
N ALA A 926 8.11 -31.62 2.18
CA ALA A 926 7.41 -31.90 3.44
C ALA A 926 8.03 -33.09 4.22
N LEU A 927 8.54 -34.12 3.54
CA LEU A 927 9.28 -35.21 4.18
C LEU A 927 10.63 -34.74 4.75
N GLU A 928 11.36 -33.88 4.04
CA GLU A 928 12.60 -33.27 4.54
C GLU A 928 12.36 -32.39 5.78
N MET A 929 11.29 -31.59 5.78
CA MET A 929 10.86 -30.82 6.96
C MET A 929 10.49 -31.73 8.14
N ILE A 930 9.73 -32.81 7.91
CA ILE A 930 9.40 -33.80 8.95
C ILE A 930 10.70 -34.40 9.52
N GLU A 931 11.63 -34.83 8.67
CA GLU A 931 12.90 -35.38 9.12
C GLU A 931 13.75 -34.39 9.91
N ALA A 932 13.75 -33.11 9.53
CA ALA A 932 14.45 -32.07 10.27
C ALA A 932 13.86 -31.89 11.68
N LEU A 933 12.52 -31.84 11.80
CA LEU A 933 11.81 -31.73 13.07
C LEU A 933 12.00 -32.97 13.96
N GLU A 934 11.99 -34.17 13.39
CA GLU A 934 12.30 -35.42 14.09
C GLU A 934 13.73 -35.40 14.66
N LYS A 935 14.71 -34.94 13.86
CA LYS A 935 16.13 -34.77 14.25
C LYS A 935 16.35 -33.66 15.28
N GLN A 936 15.45 -32.68 15.38
CA GLN A 936 15.46 -31.63 16.41
C GLN A 936 14.93 -32.09 17.78
N GLY A 937 14.53 -33.36 17.92
CA GLY A 937 14.18 -33.97 19.20
C GLY A 937 12.69 -34.25 19.41
N LEU A 938 11.83 -34.01 18.41
CA LEU A 938 10.41 -34.36 18.50
C LEU A 938 10.13 -35.86 18.40
N GLY A 939 11.09 -36.64 17.87
CA GLY A 939 10.96 -38.08 17.65
C GLY A 939 10.07 -38.44 16.46
N GLU A 940 10.21 -39.68 15.96
CA GLU A 940 9.54 -40.16 14.74
C GLU A 940 8.02 -40.02 14.79
N ASN A 941 7.42 -39.39 13.76
CA ASN A 941 5.97 -39.22 13.67
C ASN A 941 5.36 -39.97 12.49
N LEU A 942 5.14 -41.27 12.72
CA LEU A 942 4.46 -42.16 11.77
C LEU A 942 3.02 -41.70 11.43
N ALA A 943 2.36 -40.89 12.26
CA ALA A 943 1.02 -40.38 11.98
C ALA A 943 1.04 -39.27 10.92
N ILE A 944 1.91 -38.28 11.07
CA ILE A 944 2.11 -37.21 10.08
C ILE A 944 2.62 -37.80 8.75
N ARG A 945 3.57 -38.73 8.79
CA ARG A 945 4.05 -39.44 7.58
C ARG A 945 2.92 -40.20 6.86
N LYS A 946 2.01 -40.86 7.60
CA LYS A 946 0.82 -41.52 7.03
C LYS A 946 -0.21 -40.54 6.45
N LEU A 947 -0.36 -39.35 7.04
CA LEU A 947 -1.21 -38.30 6.48
C LEU A 947 -0.64 -37.77 5.16
N LEU A 948 0.65 -37.45 5.12
CA LEU A 948 1.32 -36.99 3.90
C LEU A 948 1.28 -38.04 2.78
N ALA A 949 1.46 -39.32 3.13
CA ALA A 949 1.33 -40.42 2.17
C ALA A 949 -0.07 -40.48 1.52
N ARG A 950 -1.13 -40.23 2.30
CA ARG A 950 -2.53 -40.20 1.83
C ARG A 950 -2.89 -38.97 0.99
N LEU A 951 -2.11 -37.88 1.04
CA LEU A 951 -2.28 -36.77 0.11
C LEU A 951 -1.68 -37.19 -1.23
N SER A 952 -2.49 -37.74 -2.11
CA SER A 952 -2.06 -38.27 -3.41
C SER A 952 -3.07 -37.93 -4.50
N VAL A 953 -2.56 -37.70 -5.70
CA VAL A 953 -3.34 -37.54 -6.93
C VAL A 953 -3.85 -38.88 -7.49
N ASP A 954 -3.34 -40.01 -7.00
CA ASP A 954 -3.65 -41.37 -7.50
C ASP A 954 -4.81 -42.08 -6.80
N GLY A 955 -5.34 -41.52 -5.70
CA GLY A 955 -6.46 -42.09 -4.93
C GLY A 955 -6.09 -42.79 -3.64
#